data_AF-A0A0C4DWW1-F1
#
_entry.id   AF-A0A0C4DWW1-F1
#
_cell.length_a   1.000
_cell.length_b   1.000
_cell.length_c   1.000
_cell.angle_alpha   90.00
_cell.angle_beta   90.00
_cell.angle_gamma   90.00
#
_symmetry.space_group_name_H-M   'P 1'
#
loop_
_entity.id
_entity.type
_entity.pdbx_description
1 polymer ?
#
loop_
_entity_poly.entity_id
_entity_poly.type
_entity_poly.pdbx_seq_one_letter_code
_entity_poly.pdbx_strand_id
1 'polypeptide(L)'
;MAALAADGEFTILTPNAMLGYGYDVDQFWYGIERYKPIAIIVDSGSTDGGPYKLGMGKMTCGRGSYIRDLEPMLAACFHHKIRVLISSVGGDGSCKHVAEMLAIVTEISHRKGYSFRVATIDAGMNRDFVKSRIILSKVGPCGPVEPLTAEVVDGAVDIVAQMGAEPYLEALQGDPDIILGGRSYDPAPFAAFSMYNHVSPDAAWHMGKIMECGGICAIPKGRSMVATMRADSFDLTPLSPAERCTPQSVAAHTLYEKTRPDRLPGPGGVLVFDRARYEQITPKTCRVTGARFEPRPYQIKLGASPIWAIALFSSKLFPELDQSENCRLLYHVYGKNGVMGPLEPAKASQSQPHELAILGEVVAPTAELSHTIANNARASILHFAYPDQVATTGNLASPLSPHEQDAGAVFKFSLYHLVDLEPGEEVSLFAIKHHTIQSTFAAPDTCPSLPKERYAELDKGELAPVTKKHIPSGEAMLADLATIIRSKNSGPFELTFDVMFDDEATYNRVKTANVLTNDMIKSRYRVQDKDIITNMYFDPALAWKCTIARPWAQGSVGERDTLGTQQHAPLLDTKVPAARSPVGSSRGDGKVDENPAQSRSAASRKADLIPVSIPSFKSFPEALSRERFTAMDVVREIWLGLELPEEALGSVVLAGDHEKPALPSSFKIGILAQSSIALSALAAAQIHSLRNKLHIVPKVHVPLAHATVDFKSERLYTLDGRPPTSTWGPIGGLHKTSDGYIRVHDSFPNHCYGMLELLGLDKDASRQDVASKIVNWSAVDLENVATAEGKLAAYALRSYAQWDCLPQSRAISSLPIDVNPVLAPQRADVSSKPARGFPAWMPSGSSQCLKGLRVVEMSRVIAAPVCGKTLAAHGADVIWVTSPRLPDLPAIDRDLGRGKRTVQLDIQKPEDKARLLELLRTCDVFVQGFRPGSLASPHGLSPAELIKINPNIIIANMSAFGPRGPWAGRRGYDSLVQTCSGMNVSEAEHAGGGGEVARSTPCQALDHAAGYFLATGVLAALYCHATATAATAPRGWRVDVSLAGVMKYLRSLSQYPGATGFESHDYEKQSGVPPEFLETRDTGFGSMTAVRHAASVEGCEVGWQLMPKPLGSDEPEWL
;
A
#
# COMPACT_ATOMS: atom_id res chain seq x y z
N MET A 1 -23.41 -12.15 -49.53
CA MET A 1 -22.71 -11.50 -50.68
C MET A 1 -23.51 -10.27 -51.13
N ALA A 2 -23.53 -9.21 -50.34
CA ALA A 2 -24.01 -7.89 -50.80
C ALA A 2 -22.79 -7.09 -51.26
N ALA A 3 -22.94 -6.26 -52.29
CA ALA A 3 -21.82 -5.55 -52.88
C ALA A 3 -21.21 -4.54 -51.90
N LEU A 4 -19.89 -4.67 -51.65
CA LEU A 4 -19.09 -3.55 -51.16
C LEU A 4 -19.20 -2.39 -52.16
N ALA A 5 -19.33 -1.17 -51.63
CA ALA A 5 -19.31 0.02 -52.47
C ALA A 5 -17.97 0.14 -53.21
N ALA A 6 -17.93 0.95 -54.28
CA ALA A 6 -16.80 1.05 -55.21
C ALA A 6 -15.44 1.39 -54.55
N ASP A 7 -15.45 1.93 -53.34
CA ASP A 7 -14.28 2.36 -52.57
C ASP A 7 -13.92 1.43 -51.38
N GLY A 8 -14.65 0.33 -51.18
CA GLY A 8 -14.38 -0.66 -50.12
C GLY A 8 -14.75 -0.23 -48.69
N GLU A 9 -15.44 0.91 -48.52
CA GLU A 9 -15.89 1.40 -47.20
C GLU A 9 -17.22 0.76 -46.75
N PHE A 10 -17.40 0.60 -45.44
CA PHE A 10 -18.68 0.20 -44.83
C PHE A 10 -18.88 0.83 -43.45
N THR A 11 -20.11 0.79 -42.92
CA THR A 11 -20.47 1.42 -41.63
C THR A 11 -20.95 0.41 -40.59
N ILE A 12 -20.54 0.62 -39.34
CA ILE A 12 -21.01 -0.08 -38.14
C ILE A 12 -21.70 0.94 -37.24
N LEU A 13 -22.90 0.61 -36.74
CA LEU A 13 -23.62 1.45 -35.77
C LEU A 13 -23.57 0.81 -34.39
N THR A 14 -23.24 1.61 -33.37
CA THR A 14 -23.39 1.25 -31.96
C THR A 14 -24.43 2.16 -31.33
N PRO A 15 -25.59 1.63 -30.91
CA PRO A 15 -26.69 2.43 -30.40
C PRO A 15 -26.39 2.97 -29.00
N ASN A 16 -25.61 2.24 -28.20
CA ASN A 16 -25.22 2.63 -26.86
C ASN A 16 -23.96 1.88 -26.42
N ALA A 17 -23.31 2.35 -25.35
CA ALA A 17 -22.19 1.66 -24.70
C ALA A 17 -22.56 0.34 -24.01
N MET A 18 -23.83 0.18 -23.61
CA MET A 18 -24.31 -1.04 -22.96
C MET A 18 -25.78 -1.28 -23.32
N LEU A 19 -26.10 -2.49 -23.76
CA LEU A 19 -27.47 -2.92 -24.01
C LEU A 19 -28.30 -2.91 -22.70
N GLY A 20 -29.50 -2.33 -22.73
CA GLY A 20 -30.40 -2.17 -21.58
C GLY A 20 -30.33 -0.80 -20.91
N TYR A 21 -29.27 -0.01 -21.14
CA TYR A 21 -29.17 1.36 -20.59
C TYR A 21 -30.01 2.40 -21.38
N GLY A 22 -30.56 2.04 -22.54
CA GLY A 22 -31.40 2.90 -23.37
C GLY A 22 -30.61 3.81 -24.31
N TYR A 23 -31.23 4.17 -25.43
CA TYR A 23 -30.71 5.12 -26.40
C TYR A 23 -31.87 5.90 -27.03
N ASP A 24 -31.56 7.02 -27.69
CA ASP A 24 -32.54 7.80 -28.42
C ASP A 24 -32.92 7.05 -29.71
N VAL A 25 -34.16 6.61 -29.81
CA VAL A 25 -34.66 5.81 -30.93
C VAL A 25 -34.72 6.61 -32.23
N ASP A 26 -34.90 7.93 -32.15
CA ASP A 26 -34.89 8.80 -33.33
C ASP A 26 -33.47 8.91 -33.89
N GLN A 27 -32.47 9.07 -33.01
CA GLN A 27 -31.06 9.09 -33.40
C GLN A 27 -30.62 7.73 -33.97
N PHE A 28 -31.12 6.63 -33.42
CA PHE A 28 -30.90 5.29 -33.98
C PHE A 28 -31.43 5.18 -35.41
N TRP A 29 -32.71 5.50 -35.66
CA TRP A 29 -33.29 5.43 -37.01
C TRP A 29 -32.66 6.41 -37.98
N TYR A 30 -32.33 7.63 -37.53
CA TYR A 30 -31.49 8.56 -38.29
C TYR A 30 -30.15 7.91 -38.68
N GLY A 31 -29.48 7.21 -37.75
CA GLY A 31 -28.27 6.44 -38.02
C GLY A 31 -28.45 5.37 -39.10
N ILE A 32 -29.52 4.56 -39.00
CA ILE A 32 -29.88 3.53 -39.98
C ILE A 32 -30.10 4.15 -41.37
N GLU A 33 -30.93 5.19 -41.46
CA GLU A 33 -31.32 5.81 -42.73
C GLU A 33 -30.18 6.62 -43.38
N ARG A 34 -29.40 7.37 -42.57
CA ARG A 34 -28.36 8.31 -43.04
C ARG A 34 -27.03 7.65 -43.38
N TYR A 35 -26.64 6.62 -42.62
CA TYR A 35 -25.31 5.97 -42.74
C TYR A 35 -25.39 4.53 -43.27
N LYS A 36 -26.59 3.93 -43.36
CA LYS A 36 -26.84 2.59 -43.91
C LYS A 36 -25.87 1.52 -43.38
N PRO A 37 -25.73 1.38 -42.04
CA PRO A 37 -24.80 0.44 -41.43
C PRO A 37 -25.11 -1.00 -41.83
N ILE A 38 -24.08 -1.79 -42.14
CA ILE A 38 -24.22 -3.21 -42.47
C ILE A 38 -24.23 -4.10 -41.22
N ALA A 39 -23.80 -3.56 -40.07
CA ALA A 39 -23.95 -4.18 -38.77
C ALA A 39 -24.32 -3.17 -37.68
N ILE A 40 -25.13 -3.65 -36.73
CA ILE A 40 -25.32 -3.05 -35.41
C ILE A 40 -24.52 -3.90 -34.42
N ILE A 41 -23.56 -3.30 -33.73
CA ILE A 41 -22.73 -4.01 -32.75
C ILE A 41 -22.78 -3.27 -31.42
N VAL A 42 -23.04 -4.00 -30.34
CA VAL A 42 -23.19 -3.45 -28.99
C VAL A 42 -22.71 -4.44 -27.95
N ASP A 43 -21.92 -3.98 -26.98
CA ASP A 43 -21.65 -4.81 -25.81
C ASP A 43 -22.83 -4.76 -24.83
N SER A 44 -23.09 -5.87 -24.16
CA SER A 44 -24.18 -6.00 -23.18
C SER A 44 -23.65 -6.16 -21.75
N GLY A 45 -22.36 -5.87 -21.50
CA GLY A 45 -21.69 -6.25 -20.28
C GLY A 45 -20.45 -5.44 -19.90
N SER A 46 -19.64 -6.09 -19.06
CA SER A 46 -18.29 -5.66 -18.66
C SER A 46 -17.72 -6.72 -17.71
N THR A 47 -16.38 -6.87 -17.65
CA THR A 47 -15.78 -7.65 -16.55
C THR A 47 -15.84 -6.94 -15.20
N ASP A 48 -16.15 -5.65 -15.21
CA ASP A 48 -16.00 -4.72 -14.10
C ASP A 48 -17.37 -4.38 -13.47
N GLY A 49 -18.33 -5.32 -13.53
CA GLY A 49 -19.58 -5.26 -12.75
C GLY A 49 -19.43 -5.73 -11.30
N GLY A 50 -18.29 -6.31 -10.95
CA GLY A 50 -18.10 -7.08 -9.71
C GLY A 50 -18.68 -8.51 -9.82
N PRO A 51 -18.38 -9.38 -8.84
CA PRO A 51 -18.62 -10.82 -8.95
C PRO A 51 -20.10 -11.24 -8.71
N TYR A 52 -20.93 -10.32 -8.22
CA TYR A 52 -22.30 -10.58 -7.75
C TYR A 52 -23.25 -11.09 -8.86
N LYS A 53 -23.24 -10.44 -10.03
CA LYS A 53 -24.21 -10.71 -11.10
C LYS A 53 -24.00 -12.10 -11.70
N LEU A 54 -22.74 -12.45 -12.01
CA LEU A 54 -22.31 -13.79 -12.39
C LEU A 54 -22.70 -14.85 -11.35
N GLY A 55 -22.36 -14.61 -10.07
CA GLY A 55 -22.63 -15.54 -8.98
C GLY A 55 -24.13 -15.78 -8.72
N MET A 56 -24.97 -14.77 -8.91
CA MET A 56 -26.43 -14.90 -8.84
C MET A 56 -27.07 -15.44 -10.13
N GLY A 57 -26.34 -15.51 -11.24
CA GLY A 57 -26.90 -15.76 -12.57
C GLY A 57 -27.97 -14.73 -12.97
N LYS A 58 -27.83 -13.48 -12.54
CA LYS A 58 -28.77 -12.38 -12.81
C LYS A 58 -28.19 -11.41 -13.83
N MET A 59 -29.00 -11.02 -14.81
CA MET A 59 -28.62 -9.97 -15.76
C MET A 59 -28.39 -8.61 -15.06
N THR A 60 -27.60 -7.73 -15.69
CA THR A 60 -27.33 -6.38 -15.18
C THR A 60 -28.59 -5.52 -15.18
N CYS A 61 -29.27 -5.42 -16.32
CA CYS A 61 -30.54 -4.71 -16.45
C CYS A 61 -31.75 -5.64 -16.23
N GLY A 62 -32.94 -5.07 -16.01
CA GLY A 62 -34.19 -5.85 -16.01
C GLY A 62 -34.61 -6.24 -17.43
N ARG A 63 -35.27 -7.41 -17.60
CA ARG A 63 -35.71 -7.96 -18.90
C ARG A 63 -36.40 -6.93 -19.80
N GLY A 64 -37.30 -6.11 -19.25
CA GLY A 64 -38.01 -5.07 -20.01
C GLY A 64 -37.09 -3.99 -20.62
N SER A 65 -35.92 -3.72 -20.02
CA SER A 65 -34.94 -2.79 -20.59
C SER A 65 -34.20 -3.39 -21.79
N TYR A 66 -33.89 -4.69 -21.75
CA TYR A 66 -33.36 -5.41 -22.90
C TYR A 66 -34.39 -5.49 -24.03
N ILE A 67 -35.67 -5.75 -23.72
CA ILE A 67 -36.75 -5.74 -24.72
C ILE A 67 -36.86 -4.38 -25.42
N ARG A 68 -36.91 -3.29 -24.64
CA ARG A 68 -36.98 -1.91 -25.16
C ARG A 68 -35.83 -1.60 -26.13
N ASP A 69 -34.60 -1.99 -25.78
CA ASP A 69 -33.41 -1.68 -26.59
C ASP A 69 -33.26 -2.63 -27.79
N LEU A 70 -33.73 -3.87 -27.70
CA LEU A 70 -33.68 -4.83 -28.80
C LEU A 70 -34.76 -4.61 -29.85
N GLU A 71 -35.96 -4.14 -29.49
CA GLU A 71 -37.06 -4.00 -30.44
C GLU A 71 -36.71 -3.18 -31.71
N PRO A 72 -36.09 -1.98 -31.62
CA PRO A 72 -35.68 -1.24 -32.81
C PRO A 72 -34.53 -1.92 -33.57
N MET A 73 -33.58 -2.54 -32.86
CA MET A 73 -32.46 -3.27 -33.48
C MET A 73 -32.94 -4.46 -34.31
N LEU A 74 -33.90 -5.24 -33.80
CA LEU A 74 -34.47 -6.39 -34.50
C LEU A 74 -35.34 -5.95 -35.69
N ALA A 75 -36.08 -4.84 -35.57
CA ALA A 75 -36.78 -4.26 -36.71
C ALA A 75 -35.79 -3.84 -37.83
N ALA A 76 -34.72 -3.12 -37.48
CA ALA A 76 -33.68 -2.74 -38.44
C ALA A 76 -33.01 -3.96 -39.08
N CYS A 77 -32.70 -5.00 -38.30
CA CYS A 77 -32.19 -6.28 -38.79
C CYS A 77 -33.13 -6.92 -39.81
N PHE A 78 -34.42 -7.04 -39.48
CA PHE A 78 -35.41 -7.70 -40.34
C PHE A 78 -35.64 -6.95 -41.66
N HIS A 79 -35.88 -5.64 -41.60
CA HIS A 79 -36.26 -4.83 -42.76
C HIS A 79 -35.07 -4.41 -43.64
N HIS A 80 -33.93 -4.07 -43.04
CA HIS A 80 -32.75 -3.57 -43.78
C HIS A 80 -31.65 -4.62 -43.97
N LYS A 81 -31.82 -5.85 -43.47
CA LYS A 81 -30.85 -6.97 -43.54
C LYS A 81 -29.49 -6.62 -42.91
N ILE A 82 -29.55 -5.87 -41.82
CA ILE A 82 -28.39 -5.43 -41.02
C ILE A 82 -28.08 -6.52 -40.00
N ARG A 83 -26.83 -6.99 -39.94
CA ARG A 83 -26.43 -8.01 -38.95
C ARG A 83 -26.39 -7.41 -37.54
N VAL A 84 -26.81 -8.15 -36.51
CA VAL A 84 -26.75 -7.70 -35.11
C VAL A 84 -25.78 -8.57 -34.33
N LEU A 85 -24.72 -7.98 -33.75
CA LEU A 85 -23.78 -8.70 -32.90
C LEU A 85 -23.84 -8.14 -31.48
N ILE A 86 -23.99 -9.02 -30.50
CA ILE A 86 -24.06 -8.66 -29.08
C ILE A 86 -23.07 -9.51 -28.30
N SER A 87 -22.15 -8.86 -27.60
CA SER A 87 -21.17 -9.51 -26.72
C SER A 87 -21.57 -9.40 -25.25
N SER A 88 -20.99 -10.28 -24.41
CA SER A 88 -21.17 -10.29 -22.95
C SER A 88 -22.64 -10.20 -22.53
N VAL A 89 -23.51 -10.93 -23.24
CA VAL A 89 -24.97 -10.84 -23.11
C VAL A 89 -25.43 -10.92 -21.65
N GLY A 90 -26.34 -10.01 -21.29
CA GLY A 90 -26.89 -9.90 -19.94
C GLY A 90 -25.94 -9.34 -18.88
N GLY A 91 -24.70 -8.99 -19.19
CA GLY A 91 -23.75 -8.43 -18.23
C GLY A 91 -22.48 -9.26 -18.16
N ASP A 92 -22.61 -10.45 -17.58
CA ASP A 92 -21.48 -11.36 -17.40
C ASP A 92 -21.35 -12.41 -18.50
N GLY A 93 -22.31 -12.55 -19.42
CA GLY A 93 -22.18 -13.48 -20.55
C GLY A 93 -22.02 -14.97 -20.18
N SER A 94 -22.59 -15.43 -19.06
CA SER A 94 -22.68 -16.86 -18.77
C SER A 94 -23.65 -17.56 -19.74
N CYS A 95 -23.58 -18.89 -19.87
CA CYS A 95 -24.48 -19.64 -20.76
C CYS A 95 -25.97 -19.45 -20.40
N LYS A 96 -26.28 -19.17 -19.12
CA LYS A 96 -27.63 -18.79 -18.68
C LYS A 96 -28.07 -17.45 -19.25
N HIS A 97 -27.18 -16.45 -19.29
CA HIS A 97 -27.49 -15.16 -19.90
C HIS A 97 -27.61 -15.25 -21.43
N VAL A 98 -26.83 -16.12 -22.08
CA VAL A 98 -26.97 -16.41 -23.52
C VAL A 98 -28.34 -17.01 -23.83
N ALA A 99 -28.78 -18.01 -23.05
CA ALA A 99 -30.09 -18.62 -23.19
C ALA A 99 -31.25 -17.62 -22.93
N GLU A 100 -31.15 -16.78 -21.89
CA GLU A 100 -32.16 -15.76 -21.59
C GLU A 100 -32.21 -14.67 -22.67
N MET A 101 -31.08 -14.25 -23.22
CA MET A 101 -31.05 -13.29 -24.33
C MET A 101 -31.66 -13.88 -25.62
N LEU A 102 -31.37 -15.16 -25.92
CA LEU A 102 -32.04 -15.87 -27.02
C LEU A 102 -33.55 -15.95 -26.80
N ALA A 103 -34.01 -16.17 -25.56
CA ALA A 103 -35.43 -16.18 -25.22
C ALA A 103 -36.08 -14.79 -25.40
N ILE A 104 -35.39 -13.69 -25.07
CA ILE A 104 -35.86 -12.32 -25.33
C ILE A 104 -35.98 -12.06 -26.85
N VAL A 105 -34.95 -12.40 -27.63
CA VAL A 105 -34.97 -12.25 -29.09
C VAL A 105 -36.11 -13.07 -29.70
N THR A 106 -36.32 -14.31 -29.23
CA THR A 106 -37.41 -15.19 -29.66
C THR A 106 -38.78 -14.61 -29.33
N GLU A 107 -38.99 -14.10 -28.12
CA GLU A 107 -40.24 -13.46 -27.69
C GLU A 107 -40.60 -12.27 -28.60
N ILE A 108 -39.64 -11.37 -28.84
CA ILE A 108 -39.84 -10.20 -29.70
C ILE A 108 -40.13 -10.63 -31.14
N SER A 109 -39.39 -11.61 -31.65
CA SER A 109 -39.55 -12.12 -33.01
C SER A 109 -40.94 -12.72 -33.24
N HIS A 110 -41.41 -13.57 -32.32
CA HIS A 110 -42.77 -14.12 -32.38
C HIS A 110 -43.82 -13.00 -32.30
N ARG A 111 -43.67 -12.07 -31.35
CA ARG A 111 -44.60 -10.93 -31.15
C ARG A 111 -44.67 -9.97 -32.34
N LYS A 112 -43.60 -9.87 -33.15
CA LYS A 112 -43.49 -8.94 -34.29
C LYS A 112 -43.57 -9.63 -35.66
N GLY A 113 -43.74 -10.95 -35.73
CA GLY A 113 -43.74 -11.68 -37.00
C GLY A 113 -42.36 -11.88 -37.65
N TYR A 114 -41.27 -11.53 -36.97
CA TYR A 114 -39.92 -11.62 -37.54
C TYR A 114 -39.36 -13.04 -37.49
N SER A 115 -38.55 -13.39 -38.49
CA SER A 115 -37.82 -14.66 -38.55
C SER A 115 -36.34 -14.40 -38.80
N PHE A 116 -35.47 -15.10 -38.09
CA PHE A 116 -34.02 -14.85 -38.05
C PHE A 116 -33.21 -16.15 -37.91
N ARG A 117 -32.02 -16.17 -38.49
CA ARG A 117 -30.93 -17.10 -38.15
C ARG A 117 -30.10 -16.48 -37.04
N VAL A 118 -30.02 -17.16 -35.90
CA VAL A 118 -29.30 -16.70 -34.71
C VAL A 118 -28.16 -17.65 -34.39
N ALA A 119 -26.94 -17.14 -34.25
CA ALA A 119 -25.83 -17.89 -33.67
C ALA A 119 -25.68 -17.51 -32.18
N THR A 120 -25.47 -18.50 -31.31
CA THR A 120 -25.12 -18.29 -29.90
C THR A 120 -23.73 -18.84 -29.63
N ILE A 121 -22.89 -18.12 -28.89
CA ILE A 121 -21.54 -18.55 -28.51
C ILE A 121 -21.48 -18.67 -26.98
N ASP A 122 -21.34 -19.90 -26.47
CA ASP A 122 -21.23 -20.17 -25.04
C ASP A 122 -19.82 -19.88 -24.51
N ALA A 123 -19.73 -19.34 -23.29
CA ALA A 123 -18.47 -18.98 -22.64
C ALA A 123 -18.15 -19.78 -21.36
N GLY A 124 -19.00 -20.75 -21.00
CA GLY A 124 -18.83 -21.57 -19.80
C GLY A 124 -17.72 -22.62 -19.96
N MET A 125 -16.81 -22.70 -19.00
CA MET A 125 -15.63 -23.57 -19.06
C MET A 125 -15.82 -24.86 -18.26
N ASN A 126 -15.31 -25.96 -18.82
CA ASN A 126 -15.28 -27.25 -18.13
C ASN A 126 -14.26 -27.23 -16.97
N ARG A 127 -14.67 -27.65 -15.77
CA ARG A 127 -13.81 -27.67 -14.57
C ARG A 127 -12.58 -28.56 -14.72
N ASP A 128 -12.70 -29.70 -15.41
CA ASP A 128 -11.61 -30.66 -15.60
C ASP A 128 -10.61 -30.17 -16.66
N PHE A 129 -11.06 -29.39 -17.65
CA PHE A 129 -10.16 -28.60 -18.51
C PHE A 129 -9.33 -27.62 -17.68
N VAL A 130 -9.96 -26.81 -16.81
CA VAL A 130 -9.24 -25.86 -15.96
C VAL A 130 -8.27 -26.58 -15.02
N LYS A 131 -8.70 -27.66 -14.35
CA LYS A 131 -7.84 -28.47 -13.47
C LYS A 131 -6.67 -29.12 -14.20
N SER A 132 -6.87 -29.61 -15.43
CA SER A 132 -5.75 -30.16 -16.23
C SER A 132 -4.73 -29.09 -16.61
N ARG A 133 -5.17 -27.87 -16.95
CA ARG A 133 -4.27 -26.73 -17.20
C ARG A 133 -3.49 -26.30 -15.95
N ILE A 134 -4.10 -26.36 -14.75
CA ILE A 134 -3.39 -26.14 -13.48
C ILE A 134 -2.29 -27.20 -13.28
N ILE A 135 -2.61 -28.49 -13.46
CA ILE A 135 -1.65 -29.60 -13.32
C ILE A 135 -0.47 -29.46 -14.30
N LEU A 136 -0.74 -28.95 -15.51
CA LEU A 136 0.27 -28.69 -16.54
C LEU A 136 1.03 -27.36 -16.38
N SER A 137 0.78 -26.60 -15.30
CA SER A 137 1.35 -25.27 -15.07
C SER A 137 1.07 -24.26 -16.19
N LYS A 138 -0.06 -24.41 -16.90
CA LYS A 138 -0.55 -23.56 -18.00
C LYS A 138 -1.59 -22.52 -17.54
N VAL A 139 -1.54 -22.14 -16.26
CA VAL A 139 -2.43 -21.14 -15.66
C VAL A 139 -1.60 -20.14 -14.84
N GLY A 140 -1.77 -18.85 -15.12
CA GLY A 140 -1.08 -17.77 -14.44
C GLY A 140 -2.05 -16.75 -13.79
N PRO A 141 -1.65 -16.05 -12.72
CA PRO A 141 -2.47 -15.00 -12.11
C PRO A 141 -2.62 -13.80 -13.06
N CYS A 142 -3.84 -13.27 -13.20
CA CYS A 142 -4.10 -12.07 -14.00
C CYS A 142 -3.98 -10.82 -13.10
N GLY A 143 -2.74 -10.41 -12.81
CA GLY A 143 -2.47 -9.33 -11.85
C GLY A 143 -2.22 -9.84 -10.42
N PRO A 144 -2.49 -9.05 -9.37
CA PRO A 144 -2.08 -9.35 -7.99
C PRO A 144 -3.02 -10.34 -7.28
N VAL A 145 -3.23 -11.52 -7.85
CA VAL A 145 -4.03 -12.61 -7.28
C VAL A 145 -3.18 -13.83 -6.94
N GLU A 146 -3.64 -14.62 -5.98
CA GLU A 146 -2.98 -15.88 -5.59
C GLU A 146 -3.05 -16.92 -6.74
N PRO A 147 -2.10 -17.87 -6.83
CA PRO A 147 -2.14 -18.95 -7.83
C PRO A 147 -3.44 -19.77 -7.75
N LEU A 148 -3.99 -20.16 -8.90
CA LEU A 148 -5.23 -20.94 -8.94
C LEU A 148 -5.01 -22.38 -8.48
N THR A 149 -5.82 -22.84 -7.52
CA THR A 149 -5.82 -24.22 -7.04
C THR A 149 -7.08 -24.98 -7.50
N ALA A 150 -7.04 -26.31 -7.46
CA ALA A 150 -8.16 -27.14 -7.88
C ALA A 150 -9.39 -26.98 -6.96
N GLU A 151 -9.18 -26.77 -5.67
CA GLU A 151 -10.23 -26.56 -4.66
C GLU A 151 -11.02 -25.27 -4.96
N VAL A 152 -10.34 -24.23 -5.43
CA VAL A 152 -10.97 -22.96 -5.83
C VAL A 152 -11.80 -23.12 -7.12
N VAL A 153 -11.39 -24.01 -8.04
CA VAL A 153 -12.16 -24.37 -9.25
C VAL A 153 -13.41 -25.17 -8.90
N ASP A 154 -13.30 -26.15 -7.99
CA ASP A 154 -14.42 -26.98 -7.59
C ASP A 154 -15.44 -26.20 -6.72
N GLY A 155 -14.98 -25.22 -5.93
CA GLY A 155 -15.82 -24.30 -5.16
C GLY A 155 -16.45 -23.14 -5.94
N ALA A 156 -16.17 -22.99 -7.24
CA ALA A 156 -16.72 -21.92 -8.08
C ALA A 156 -18.17 -22.18 -8.51
N VAL A 157 -19.06 -21.19 -8.37
CA VAL A 157 -20.50 -21.31 -8.75
C VAL A 157 -20.67 -21.52 -10.25
N ASP A 158 -19.99 -20.71 -11.04
CA ASP A 158 -19.95 -20.75 -12.50
C ASP A 158 -18.55 -20.28 -12.93
N ILE A 159 -18.04 -20.80 -14.04
CA ILE A 159 -16.72 -20.44 -14.59
C ILE A 159 -16.91 -20.03 -16.03
N VAL A 160 -16.64 -18.75 -16.31
CA VAL A 160 -16.66 -18.20 -17.67
C VAL A 160 -15.27 -17.84 -18.13
N ALA A 161 -14.97 -18.03 -19.41
CA ALA A 161 -13.77 -17.51 -20.06
C ALA A 161 -14.08 -16.33 -20.97
N GLN A 162 -13.21 -15.33 -20.96
CA GLN A 162 -13.27 -14.19 -21.87
C GLN A 162 -12.75 -14.60 -23.26
N MET A 163 -13.64 -14.70 -24.25
CA MET A 163 -13.29 -15.05 -25.64
C MET A 163 -12.74 -13.85 -26.44
N GLY A 164 -11.89 -14.13 -27.43
CA GLY A 164 -11.44 -13.16 -28.44
C GLY A 164 -12.36 -13.05 -29.65
N ALA A 165 -11.81 -12.59 -30.77
CA ALA A 165 -12.54 -12.37 -32.02
C ALA A 165 -12.83 -13.67 -32.80
N GLU A 166 -12.12 -14.75 -32.48
CA GLU A 166 -12.05 -15.98 -33.27
C GLU A 166 -13.38 -16.75 -33.28
N PRO A 167 -14.10 -16.96 -32.14
CA PRO A 167 -15.43 -17.57 -32.17
C PRO A 167 -16.48 -16.74 -32.94
N TYR A 168 -16.34 -15.41 -32.95
CA TYR A 168 -17.22 -14.54 -33.75
C TYR A 168 -16.90 -14.64 -35.25
N LEU A 169 -15.62 -14.73 -35.64
CA LEU A 169 -15.20 -14.96 -37.02
C LEU A 169 -15.73 -16.28 -37.58
N GLU A 170 -15.71 -17.35 -36.76
CA GLU A 170 -16.27 -18.65 -37.11
C GLU A 170 -17.81 -18.58 -37.19
N ALA A 171 -18.47 -17.99 -36.19
CA ALA A 171 -19.93 -17.84 -36.19
C ALA A 171 -20.44 -17.05 -37.41
N LEU A 172 -19.68 -16.06 -37.90
CA LEU A 172 -19.99 -15.29 -39.12
C LEU A 172 -19.94 -16.11 -40.41
N GLN A 173 -19.25 -17.27 -40.45
CA GLN A 173 -19.24 -18.17 -41.61
C GLN A 173 -20.60 -18.83 -41.84
N GLY A 174 -21.38 -19.06 -40.77
CA GLY A 174 -22.75 -19.58 -40.86
C GLY A 174 -23.78 -18.57 -41.39
N ASP A 175 -23.35 -17.38 -41.84
CA ASP A 175 -24.18 -16.26 -42.29
C ASP A 175 -25.36 -15.94 -41.35
N PRO A 176 -25.16 -15.81 -40.02
CA PRO A 176 -26.25 -15.48 -39.11
C PRO A 176 -26.73 -14.03 -39.31
N ASP A 177 -28.01 -13.81 -39.07
CA ASP A 177 -28.59 -12.46 -39.02
C ASP A 177 -28.29 -11.81 -37.65
N ILE A 178 -28.21 -12.62 -36.59
CA ILE A 178 -27.93 -12.19 -35.21
C ILE A 178 -26.86 -13.10 -34.56
N ILE A 179 -25.88 -12.54 -33.84
CA ILE A 179 -24.94 -13.27 -32.99
C ILE A 179 -25.08 -12.83 -31.53
N LEU A 180 -25.29 -13.78 -30.63
CA LEU A 180 -25.38 -13.60 -29.18
C LEU A 180 -24.20 -14.32 -28.51
N GLY A 181 -23.14 -13.58 -28.21
CA GLY A 181 -21.96 -14.12 -27.55
C GLY A 181 -21.99 -13.96 -26.03
N GLY A 182 -21.49 -14.98 -25.32
CA GLY A 182 -21.21 -14.92 -23.89
C GLY A 182 -20.04 -14.00 -23.53
N ARG A 183 -19.36 -14.28 -22.41
CA ARG A 183 -18.25 -13.49 -21.88
C ARG A 183 -17.18 -13.25 -22.95
N SER A 184 -17.07 -12.00 -23.40
CA SER A 184 -16.16 -11.62 -24.48
C SER A 184 -15.18 -10.56 -24.03
N TYR A 185 -14.06 -10.44 -24.74
CA TYR A 185 -13.27 -9.22 -24.70
C TYR A 185 -14.06 -8.17 -25.48
N ASP A 186 -14.37 -7.04 -24.85
CA ASP A 186 -15.37 -6.07 -25.32
C ASP A 186 -15.16 -5.58 -26.79
N PRO A 187 -13.92 -5.43 -27.33
CA PRO A 187 -13.69 -5.15 -28.75
C PRO A 187 -13.96 -6.32 -29.71
N ALA A 188 -14.06 -7.56 -29.23
CA ALA A 188 -14.03 -8.78 -30.03
C ALA A 188 -15.08 -8.85 -31.16
N PRO A 189 -16.39 -8.58 -30.96
CA PRO A 189 -17.35 -8.64 -32.05
C PRO A 189 -17.08 -7.57 -33.12
N PHE A 190 -16.60 -6.39 -32.72
CA PHE A 190 -16.20 -5.30 -33.62
C PHE A 190 -15.00 -5.69 -34.47
N ALA A 191 -13.97 -6.26 -33.82
CA ALA A 191 -12.75 -6.70 -34.48
C ALA A 191 -13.05 -7.86 -35.44
N ALA A 192 -13.80 -8.87 -34.99
CA ALA A 192 -14.23 -10.00 -35.80
C ALA A 192 -15.03 -9.57 -37.03
N PHE A 193 -16.07 -8.74 -36.85
CA PHE A 193 -16.88 -8.27 -37.96
C PHE A 193 -16.06 -7.44 -38.95
N SER A 194 -15.10 -6.64 -38.47
CA SER A 194 -14.25 -5.83 -39.34
C SER A 194 -13.26 -6.70 -40.14
N MET A 195 -12.61 -7.67 -39.50
CA MET A 195 -11.70 -8.60 -40.17
C MET A 195 -12.43 -9.50 -41.18
N TYR A 196 -13.67 -9.92 -40.89
CA TYR A 196 -14.54 -10.63 -41.84
C TYR A 196 -14.85 -9.80 -43.09
N ASN A 197 -14.87 -8.46 -42.98
CA ASN A 197 -15.01 -7.52 -44.09
C ASN A 197 -13.65 -6.94 -44.55
N HIS A 198 -12.57 -7.70 -44.40
CA HIS A 198 -11.21 -7.39 -44.90
C HIS A 198 -10.52 -6.15 -44.33
N VAL A 199 -10.92 -5.67 -43.15
CA VAL A 199 -10.18 -4.65 -42.39
C VAL A 199 -8.96 -5.29 -41.70
N SER A 200 -7.83 -4.58 -41.66
CA SER A 200 -6.63 -5.02 -40.93
C SER A 200 -6.89 -5.18 -39.42
N PRO A 201 -6.24 -6.14 -38.73
CA PRO A 201 -6.35 -6.28 -37.28
C PRO A 201 -6.03 -4.99 -36.51
N ASP A 202 -5.06 -4.22 -37.01
CA ASP A 202 -4.63 -2.92 -36.47
C ASP A 202 -5.79 -1.93 -36.32
N ALA A 203 -6.54 -1.71 -37.40
CA ALA A 203 -7.70 -0.81 -37.40
C ALA A 203 -8.92 -1.45 -36.73
N ALA A 204 -9.14 -2.76 -36.92
CA ALA A 204 -10.26 -3.51 -36.39
C ALA A 204 -10.28 -3.51 -34.85
N TRP A 205 -9.15 -3.81 -34.21
CA TRP A 205 -9.04 -3.82 -32.74
C TRP A 205 -9.06 -2.41 -32.13
N HIS A 206 -8.45 -1.41 -32.78
CA HIS A 206 -8.50 -0.02 -32.29
C HIS A 206 -9.90 0.57 -32.38
N MET A 207 -10.61 0.34 -33.49
CA MET A 207 -12.01 0.75 -33.61
C MET A 207 -12.87 0.07 -32.55
N GLY A 208 -12.74 -1.26 -32.37
CA GLY A 208 -13.48 -2.00 -31.37
C GLY A 208 -13.27 -1.43 -29.95
N LYS A 209 -12.03 -1.13 -29.56
CA LYS A 209 -11.71 -0.54 -28.25
C LYS A 209 -12.41 0.80 -27.98
N ILE A 210 -12.76 1.57 -29.02
CA ILE A 210 -13.47 2.84 -28.84
C ILE A 210 -14.98 2.63 -28.95
N MET A 211 -15.42 1.80 -29.90
CA MET A 211 -16.84 1.54 -30.17
C MET A 211 -17.51 0.63 -29.14
N GLU A 212 -16.77 -0.17 -28.35
CA GLU A 212 -17.31 -0.93 -27.21
C GLU A 212 -18.09 -0.02 -26.24
N CYS A 213 -17.62 1.22 -26.05
CA CYS A 213 -18.25 2.24 -25.22
C CYS A 213 -19.14 3.22 -26.01
N GLY A 214 -19.46 2.92 -27.28
CA GLY A 214 -20.32 3.74 -28.14
C GLY A 214 -19.95 5.23 -28.17
N GLY A 215 -20.96 6.08 -27.98
CA GLY A 215 -20.83 7.55 -28.04
C GLY A 215 -20.11 8.22 -26.87
N ILE A 216 -19.58 7.46 -25.91
CA ILE A 216 -18.97 8.03 -24.69
C ILE A 216 -17.69 8.84 -24.97
N CYS A 217 -17.06 8.62 -26.13
CA CYS A 217 -15.89 9.40 -26.59
C CYS A 217 -16.24 10.77 -27.21
N ALA A 218 -17.52 11.09 -27.43
CA ALA A 218 -17.95 12.37 -27.98
C ALA A 218 -17.94 13.50 -26.92
N ILE A 219 -17.92 14.75 -27.39
CA ILE A 219 -18.18 15.94 -26.58
C ILE A 219 -19.40 16.72 -27.13
N PRO A 220 -20.41 17.04 -26.31
CA PRO A 220 -20.70 16.47 -24.99
C PRO A 220 -20.79 14.93 -25.03
N LYS A 221 -20.70 14.28 -23.86
CA LYS A 221 -20.70 12.82 -23.76
C LYS A 221 -22.01 12.22 -24.31
N GLY A 222 -21.89 11.47 -25.39
CA GLY A 222 -23.01 10.86 -26.11
C GLY A 222 -23.31 9.41 -25.73
N ARG A 223 -24.22 8.81 -26.50
CA ARG A 223 -24.57 7.38 -26.43
C ARG A 223 -24.33 6.63 -27.73
N SER A 224 -24.77 7.19 -28.86
CA SER A 224 -24.84 6.48 -30.14
C SER A 224 -23.79 6.98 -31.13
N MET A 225 -23.09 6.05 -31.77
CA MET A 225 -21.93 6.31 -32.62
C MET A 225 -22.00 5.47 -33.90
N VAL A 226 -21.48 6.01 -35.01
CA VAL A 226 -21.20 5.25 -36.23
C VAL A 226 -19.70 5.27 -36.50
N ALA A 227 -19.15 4.09 -36.78
CA ALA A 227 -17.81 3.93 -37.32
C ALA A 227 -17.91 3.67 -38.83
N THR A 228 -17.22 4.47 -39.64
CA THR A 228 -17.00 4.20 -41.07
C THR A 228 -15.64 3.54 -41.23
N MET A 229 -15.61 2.30 -41.70
CA MET A 229 -14.44 1.42 -41.77
C MET A 229 -13.79 1.43 -43.15
N ARG A 230 -12.47 1.30 -43.16
CA ARG A 230 -11.59 1.08 -44.32
C ARG A 230 -10.54 0.03 -43.97
N ALA A 231 -9.70 -0.36 -44.93
CA ALA A 231 -8.66 -1.38 -44.74
C ALA A 231 -7.70 -1.10 -43.57
N ASP A 232 -7.30 0.15 -43.34
CA ASP A 232 -6.24 0.56 -42.39
C ASP A 232 -6.66 1.70 -41.43
N SER A 233 -7.92 2.14 -41.52
CA SER A 233 -8.38 3.40 -40.94
C SER A 233 -9.89 3.39 -40.69
N PHE A 234 -10.35 4.23 -39.77
CA PHE A 234 -11.78 4.38 -39.47
C PHE A 234 -12.14 5.80 -39.04
N ASP A 235 -13.38 6.20 -39.30
CA ASP A 235 -13.95 7.50 -38.91
C ASP A 235 -15.05 7.31 -37.87
N LEU A 236 -15.01 8.05 -36.77
CA LEU A 236 -16.05 8.05 -35.73
C LEU A 236 -16.93 9.28 -35.83
N THR A 237 -18.24 9.09 -35.95
CA THR A 237 -19.24 10.16 -36.04
C THR A 237 -20.42 9.92 -35.08
N PRO A 238 -20.69 10.81 -34.10
CA PRO A 238 -21.83 10.68 -33.19
C PRO A 238 -23.14 11.02 -33.91
N LEU A 239 -24.22 10.33 -33.53
CA LEU A 239 -25.53 10.48 -34.18
C LEU A 239 -26.29 11.74 -33.73
N SER A 240 -26.19 12.13 -32.46
CA SER A 240 -26.77 13.37 -31.95
C SER A 240 -26.21 14.59 -32.69
N PRO A 241 -27.04 15.54 -33.17
CA PRO A 241 -26.56 16.76 -33.85
C PRO A 241 -25.65 17.61 -32.96
N ALA A 242 -25.87 17.62 -31.65
CA ALA A 242 -25.14 18.46 -30.70
C ALA A 242 -23.71 17.96 -30.39
N GLU A 243 -23.39 16.71 -30.74
CA GLU A 243 -22.17 16.01 -30.33
C GLU A 243 -21.10 16.00 -31.43
N ARG A 244 -19.82 15.96 -31.03
CA ARG A 244 -18.67 15.78 -31.93
C ARG A 244 -17.61 14.84 -31.35
N CYS A 245 -16.96 14.08 -32.21
CA CYS A 245 -15.68 13.44 -31.90
C CYS A 245 -14.55 14.39 -32.27
N THR A 246 -13.62 14.65 -31.34
CA THR A 246 -12.39 15.42 -31.62
C THR A 246 -11.16 14.51 -31.48
N PRO A 247 -10.01 14.87 -32.08
CA PRO A 247 -8.77 14.14 -31.90
C PRO A 247 -8.45 13.83 -30.43
N GLN A 248 -8.57 14.85 -29.57
CA GLN A 248 -8.35 14.73 -28.13
C GLN A 248 -9.39 13.82 -27.47
N SER A 249 -10.70 13.94 -27.77
CA SER A 249 -11.74 13.16 -27.09
C SER A 249 -11.71 11.67 -27.49
N VAL A 250 -11.34 11.37 -28.73
CA VAL A 250 -11.14 10.00 -29.22
C VAL A 250 -9.85 9.40 -28.67
N ALA A 251 -8.73 10.14 -28.70
CA ALA A 251 -7.47 9.71 -28.09
C ALA A 251 -7.65 9.43 -26.60
N ALA A 252 -8.29 10.34 -25.86
CA ALA A 252 -8.65 10.22 -24.44
C ALA A 252 -9.45 8.95 -24.10
N HIS A 253 -10.25 8.46 -25.03
CA HIS A 253 -11.04 7.24 -24.84
C HIS A 253 -10.20 5.97 -24.95
N THR A 254 -9.08 6.01 -25.68
CA THR A 254 -8.13 4.88 -25.75
C THR A 254 -7.50 4.56 -24.38
N LEU A 255 -7.35 5.57 -23.49
CA LEU A 255 -6.84 5.39 -22.11
C LEU A 255 -7.89 4.84 -21.13
N TYR A 256 -9.18 4.81 -21.51
CA TYR A 256 -10.29 4.52 -20.62
C TYR A 256 -10.34 3.05 -20.17
N GLU A 257 -10.39 2.83 -18.85
CA GLU A 257 -10.46 1.52 -18.19
C GLU A 257 -9.28 0.56 -18.45
N LYS A 258 -8.07 1.08 -18.68
CA LYS A 258 -6.87 0.28 -18.95
C LYS A 258 -5.70 0.63 -18.02
N THR A 259 -4.86 -0.36 -17.70
CA THR A 259 -3.70 -0.23 -16.79
C THR A 259 -2.65 0.75 -17.32
N ARG A 260 -2.43 0.75 -18.64
CA ARG A 260 -1.47 1.60 -19.35
C ARG A 260 -2.04 2.00 -20.72
N PRO A 261 -1.66 3.15 -21.29
CA PRO A 261 -2.33 3.72 -22.47
C PRO A 261 -1.66 3.35 -23.81
N ASP A 262 -0.41 2.92 -23.77
CA ASP A 262 0.45 2.66 -24.92
C ASP A 262 0.36 1.22 -25.44
N ARG A 263 -0.03 0.27 -24.57
CA ARG A 263 -0.11 -1.16 -24.85
C ARG A 263 -1.32 -1.79 -24.18
N LEU A 264 -2.27 -2.28 -24.97
CA LEU A 264 -3.50 -2.93 -24.49
C LEU A 264 -3.47 -4.43 -24.81
N PRO A 265 -3.17 -5.30 -23.83
CA PRO A 265 -3.22 -6.74 -24.01
C PRO A 265 -4.68 -7.22 -24.11
N GLY A 266 -4.92 -8.22 -24.95
CA GLY A 266 -6.17 -8.94 -25.08
C GLY A 266 -5.93 -10.37 -25.59
N PRO A 267 -6.98 -11.17 -25.82
CA PRO A 267 -6.85 -12.48 -26.44
C PRO A 267 -6.12 -12.38 -27.79
N GLY A 268 -5.16 -13.29 -28.03
CA GLY A 268 -4.36 -13.35 -29.26
C GLY A 268 -3.27 -12.29 -29.46
N GLY A 269 -3.20 -11.22 -28.66
CA GLY A 269 -2.17 -10.18 -28.89
C GLY A 269 -2.22 -8.93 -28.02
N VAL A 270 -1.38 -7.95 -28.38
CA VAL A 270 -1.28 -6.64 -27.73
C VAL A 270 -1.44 -5.54 -28.76
N LEU A 271 -2.43 -4.66 -28.58
CA LEU A 271 -2.61 -3.48 -29.42
C LEU A 271 -1.71 -2.34 -28.91
N VAL A 272 -0.93 -1.74 -29.81
CA VAL A 272 0.13 -0.75 -29.51
C VAL A 272 -0.16 0.58 -30.21
N PHE A 273 0.02 1.68 -29.48
CA PHE A 273 -0.47 3.01 -29.87
C PHE A 273 0.63 4.04 -30.18
N ASP A 274 1.91 3.64 -30.15
CA ASP A 274 3.08 4.52 -30.35
C ASP A 274 3.05 5.36 -31.65
N ARG A 275 2.25 4.95 -32.64
CA ARG A 275 2.09 5.60 -33.95
C ARG A 275 0.64 6.00 -34.26
N ALA A 276 -0.27 5.87 -33.30
CA ALA A 276 -1.67 6.22 -33.48
C ALA A 276 -1.84 7.72 -33.78
N ARG A 277 -2.66 8.04 -34.77
CA ARG A 277 -2.98 9.42 -35.17
C ARG A 277 -4.48 9.63 -35.18
N TYR A 278 -4.88 10.82 -34.77
CA TYR A 278 -6.27 11.24 -34.65
C TYR A 278 -6.44 12.56 -35.43
N GLU A 279 -7.31 12.58 -36.43
CA GLU A 279 -7.43 13.68 -37.38
C GLU A 279 -8.89 14.16 -37.47
N GLN A 280 -9.13 15.48 -37.36
CA GLN A 280 -10.46 16.05 -37.49
C GLN A 280 -10.83 16.16 -38.98
N ILE A 281 -11.76 15.33 -39.45
CA ILE A 281 -12.20 15.32 -40.87
C ILE A 281 -13.37 16.28 -41.11
N THR A 282 -14.32 16.30 -40.18
CA THR A 282 -15.45 17.25 -40.18
C THR A 282 -15.60 17.82 -38.77
N PRO A 283 -16.41 18.88 -38.56
CA PRO A 283 -16.70 19.38 -37.21
C PRO A 283 -17.32 18.35 -36.24
N LYS A 284 -17.83 17.22 -36.74
CA LYS A 284 -18.36 16.08 -35.96
C LYS A 284 -17.45 14.84 -35.95
N THR A 285 -16.64 14.65 -37.00
CA THR A 285 -16.02 13.37 -37.34
C THR A 285 -14.52 13.40 -37.13
N CYS A 286 -14.00 12.39 -36.42
CA CYS A 286 -12.57 12.17 -36.24
C CYS A 286 -12.14 10.85 -36.91
N ARG A 287 -11.09 10.89 -37.72
CA ARG A 287 -10.40 9.73 -38.28
C ARG A 287 -9.32 9.22 -37.34
N VAL A 288 -9.11 7.91 -37.36
CA VAL A 288 -8.09 7.22 -36.57
C VAL A 288 -7.27 6.30 -37.47
N THR A 289 -5.94 6.32 -37.30
CA THR A 289 -4.97 5.50 -38.07
C THR A 289 -3.78 5.09 -37.19
N GLY A 290 -2.98 4.12 -37.63
CA GLY A 290 -1.60 3.93 -37.17
C GLY A 290 -1.38 3.19 -35.84
N ALA A 291 -2.41 2.56 -35.27
CA ALA A 291 -2.18 1.53 -34.24
C ALA A 291 -1.54 0.27 -34.86
N ARG A 292 -1.01 -0.63 -34.02
CA ARG A 292 -0.47 -1.93 -34.45
C ARG A 292 -0.88 -3.04 -33.48
N PHE A 293 -1.47 -4.11 -33.98
CA PHE A 293 -1.71 -5.34 -33.24
C PHE A 293 -0.46 -6.24 -33.31
N GLU A 294 0.14 -6.56 -32.16
CA GLU A 294 1.23 -7.52 -32.03
C GLU A 294 0.67 -8.88 -31.59
N PRO A 295 0.66 -9.92 -32.45
CA PRO A 295 0.23 -11.26 -32.05
C PRO A 295 1.10 -11.83 -30.92
N ARG A 296 0.47 -12.60 -30.02
CA ARG A 296 1.12 -13.29 -28.88
C ARG A 296 0.55 -14.70 -28.73
N PRO A 297 1.21 -15.60 -27.98
CA PRO A 297 0.61 -16.88 -27.57
C PRO A 297 -0.78 -16.65 -26.98
N TYR A 298 -1.75 -17.47 -27.40
CA TYR A 298 -3.15 -17.20 -27.10
C TYR A 298 -3.47 -17.55 -25.64
N GLN A 299 -4.04 -16.60 -24.92
CA GLN A 299 -4.47 -16.76 -23.54
C GLN A 299 -5.92 -16.28 -23.37
N ILE A 300 -6.71 -17.04 -22.62
CA ILE A 300 -8.07 -16.66 -22.20
C ILE A 300 -8.11 -16.32 -20.72
N LYS A 301 -8.94 -15.34 -20.35
CA LYS A 301 -9.11 -14.90 -18.95
C LYS A 301 -10.31 -15.60 -18.30
N LEU A 302 -10.08 -16.37 -17.25
CA LEU A 302 -11.14 -16.99 -16.44
C LEU A 302 -11.73 -15.99 -15.45
N GLY A 303 -13.05 -16.10 -15.22
CA GLY A 303 -13.79 -15.37 -14.18
C GLY A 303 -14.76 -16.27 -13.44
N ALA A 304 -14.79 -16.16 -12.11
CA ALA A 304 -15.74 -16.88 -11.24
C ALA A 304 -15.94 -16.20 -9.87
N SER A 305 -16.96 -16.67 -9.13
CA SER A 305 -17.20 -16.28 -7.74
C SER A 305 -17.70 -17.45 -6.87
N PRO A 306 -17.41 -17.46 -5.55
CA PRO A 306 -18.10 -18.25 -4.52
C PRO A 306 -19.18 -17.42 -3.80
N ILE A 307 -19.98 -18.06 -2.93
CA ILE A 307 -21.17 -17.50 -2.23
C ILE A 307 -20.89 -17.20 -0.74
N TRP A 308 -21.45 -16.10 -0.24
CA TRP A 308 -21.65 -15.68 1.17
C TRP A 308 -23.01 -14.91 1.28
N ALA A 309 -23.48 -14.37 2.43
CA ALA A 309 -24.78 -13.62 2.53
C ALA A 309 -24.77 -12.46 3.59
N ILE A 310 -25.69 -11.47 3.56
CA ILE A 310 -25.46 -10.09 4.12
C ILE A 310 -26.59 -9.30 4.88
N ALA A 311 -26.16 -8.30 5.70
CA ALA A 311 -26.78 -7.13 6.42
C ALA A 311 -27.69 -7.43 7.64
N LEU A 312 -27.57 -6.90 8.89
CA LEU A 312 -26.81 -5.81 9.62
C LEU A 312 -26.52 -6.24 11.13
N PHE A 313 -26.11 -5.40 12.13
CA PHE A 313 -25.35 -5.82 13.39
C PHE A 313 -25.87 -5.57 14.86
N SER A 314 -25.59 -6.44 15.87
CA SER A 314 -25.44 -6.00 17.30
C SER A 314 -24.52 -6.88 18.17
N SER A 315 -23.55 -6.29 18.90
CA SER A 315 -22.62 -7.00 19.81
C SER A 315 -23.07 -7.14 21.27
N LYS A 316 -24.19 -6.53 21.69
CA LYS A 316 -24.75 -6.73 23.05
C LYS A 316 -25.85 -7.78 23.14
N LEU A 317 -26.55 -8.09 22.05
CA LEU A 317 -27.46 -9.24 21.99
C LEU A 317 -26.80 -10.51 21.43
N PHE A 318 -25.70 -10.37 20.66
CA PHE A 318 -24.98 -11.49 20.06
C PHE A 318 -23.46 -11.32 20.27
N PRO A 319 -22.91 -11.72 21.44
CA PRO A 319 -21.48 -11.54 21.76
C PRO A 319 -20.53 -12.31 20.83
N GLU A 320 -21.04 -13.34 20.15
CA GLU A 320 -20.29 -14.25 19.30
C GLU A 320 -19.92 -13.63 17.93
N LEU A 321 -20.50 -12.49 17.56
CA LEU A 321 -20.33 -11.89 16.22
C LEU A 321 -18.93 -11.32 15.96
N ASP A 322 -18.30 -10.70 16.95
CA ASP A 322 -16.94 -10.15 16.80
C ASP A 322 -15.86 -11.25 16.83
N GLN A 323 -16.22 -12.47 17.24
CA GLN A 323 -15.38 -13.68 17.28
C GLN A 323 -15.70 -14.68 16.15
N SER A 324 -16.72 -14.42 15.33
CA SER A 324 -17.19 -15.36 14.32
C SER A 324 -16.40 -15.24 13.00
N GLU A 325 -15.82 -16.33 12.52
CA GLU A 325 -15.28 -16.39 11.15
C GLU A 325 -16.38 -16.26 10.08
N ASN A 326 -17.64 -16.50 10.46
CA ASN A 326 -18.78 -16.63 9.56
C ASN A 326 -19.73 -15.41 9.57
N CYS A 327 -19.69 -14.59 10.63
CA CYS A 327 -20.49 -13.37 10.75
C CYS A 327 -19.60 -12.14 10.90
N ARG A 328 -19.92 -11.03 10.24
CA ARG A 328 -19.11 -9.78 10.28
C ARG A 328 -19.99 -8.55 10.20
N LEU A 329 -19.56 -7.41 10.75
CA LEU A 329 -20.09 -6.07 10.46
C LEU A 329 -18.99 -5.13 9.97
N LEU A 330 -19.34 -4.25 9.03
CA LEU A 330 -18.55 -3.10 8.60
C LEU A 330 -19.41 -1.82 8.60
N TYR A 331 -18.78 -0.68 8.86
CA TYR A 331 -19.37 0.65 8.72
C TYR A 331 -18.55 1.52 7.74
N HIS A 332 -19.26 2.24 6.88
CA HIS A 332 -18.73 3.21 5.92
C HIS A 332 -19.25 4.59 6.30
N VAL A 333 -18.34 5.52 6.63
CA VAL A 333 -18.68 6.85 7.14
C VAL A 333 -18.37 7.91 6.07
N TYR A 334 -19.35 8.15 5.20
CA TYR A 334 -19.28 9.18 4.16
C TYR A 334 -19.27 10.57 4.80
N GLY A 335 -18.45 11.47 4.24
CA GLY A 335 -18.06 12.73 4.88
C GLY A 335 -16.84 12.65 5.81
N LYS A 336 -16.32 11.44 6.10
CA LYS A 336 -15.10 11.22 6.92
C LYS A 336 -14.03 10.38 6.21
N ASN A 337 -14.39 9.17 5.75
CA ASN A 337 -13.51 8.29 4.97
C ASN A 337 -14.29 7.24 4.14
N GLY A 338 -15.59 7.47 3.91
CA GLY A 338 -16.50 6.50 3.28
C GLY A 338 -16.13 6.07 1.87
N VAL A 339 -15.42 6.92 1.12
CA VAL A 339 -14.98 6.68 -0.27
C VAL A 339 -13.54 6.16 -0.35
N MET A 340 -12.57 6.91 0.21
CA MET A 340 -11.15 6.58 0.06
C MET A 340 -10.61 5.58 1.11
N GLY A 341 -11.28 5.44 2.26
CA GLY A 341 -10.88 4.48 3.31
C GLY A 341 -9.42 4.64 3.76
N PRO A 342 -8.56 3.60 3.63
CA PRO A 342 -7.13 3.67 3.94
C PRO A 342 -6.36 4.71 3.12
N LEU A 343 -6.79 4.95 1.87
CA LEU A 343 -6.18 5.91 0.95
C LEU A 343 -6.46 7.36 1.34
N GLU A 344 -7.47 7.62 2.20
CA GLU A 344 -7.95 8.96 2.58
C GLU A 344 -6.81 9.83 3.14
N PRO A 345 -6.27 10.83 2.40
CA PRO A 345 -5.09 11.57 2.82
C PRO A 345 -5.36 12.47 4.03
N ALA A 346 -6.57 13.02 4.17
CA ALA A 346 -6.91 13.91 5.27
C ALA A 346 -6.99 13.15 6.59
N LYS A 347 -6.64 13.82 7.69
CA LYS A 347 -6.98 13.33 9.03
C LYS A 347 -8.39 13.81 9.36
N ALA A 348 -9.22 12.95 9.94
CA ALA A 348 -10.57 13.28 10.38
C ALA A 348 -10.67 14.43 11.41
N SER A 349 -9.54 14.97 11.87
CA SER A 349 -9.43 16.16 12.71
C SER A 349 -9.30 17.48 11.93
N GLN A 350 -9.29 17.47 10.59
CA GLN A 350 -9.01 18.66 9.75
C GLN A 350 -10.25 19.35 9.20
N SER A 351 -11.42 18.73 9.28
CA SER A 351 -12.72 19.39 9.16
C SER A 351 -13.71 18.72 10.12
N GLN A 352 -14.52 19.51 10.83
CA GLN A 352 -15.70 19.00 11.51
C GLN A 352 -16.87 19.09 10.53
N PRO A 353 -17.36 17.96 9.98
CA PRO A 353 -18.52 17.98 9.10
C PRO A 353 -19.79 18.28 9.91
N HIS A 354 -20.73 18.99 9.31
CA HIS A 354 -22.03 19.29 9.93
C HIS A 354 -22.91 18.04 10.07
N GLU A 355 -22.78 17.10 9.12
CA GLU A 355 -23.49 15.84 9.07
C GLU A 355 -22.59 14.72 8.53
N LEU A 356 -22.91 13.46 8.83
CA LEU A 356 -22.22 12.27 8.34
C LEU A 356 -23.25 11.25 7.89
N ALA A 357 -23.03 10.62 6.73
CA ALA A 357 -23.85 9.50 6.28
C ALA A 357 -23.14 8.18 6.63
N ILE A 358 -23.82 7.34 7.42
CA ILE A 358 -23.32 6.03 7.85
C ILE A 358 -24.08 4.94 7.07
N LEU A 359 -23.35 4.18 6.27
CA LEU A 359 -23.83 2.93 5.68
C LEU A 359 -23.21 1.78 6.48
N GLY A 360 -23.98 0.75 6.80
CA GLY A 360 -23.47 -0.46 7.44
C GLY A 360 -23.77 -1.71 6.61
N GLU A 361 -22.83 -2.65 6.63
CA GLU A 361 -22.84 -3.91 5.89
C GLU A 361 -22.57 -5.05 6.88
N VAL A 362 -23.39 -6.10 6.93
CA VAL A 362 -23.07 -7.34 7.68
C VAL A 362 -22.88 -8.50 6.73
N VAL A 363 -22.17 -9.53 7.17
CA VAL A 363 -22.15 -10.86 6.56
C VAL A 363 -22.66 -11.86 7.58
N ALA A 364 -23.45 -12.85 7.18
CA ALA A 364 -23.86 -13.99 8.01
C ALA A 364 -24.18 -15.23 7.14
N PRO A 365 -24.19 -16.46 7.69
CA PRO A 365 -24.53 -17.68 6.93
C PRO A 365 -25.95 -17.75 6.36
N THR A 366 -26.91 -17.03 6.96
CA THR A 366 -28.32 -17.03 6.50
C THR A 366 -28.88 -15.61 6.47
N ALA A 367 -29.82 -15.38 5.55
CA ALA A 367 -30.51 -14.09 5.43
C ALA A 367 -31.39 -13.77 6.65
N GLU A 368 -31.99 -14.79 7.29
CA GLU A 368 -32.76 -14.60 8.52
C GLU A 368 -31.87 -14.13 9.68
N LEU A 369 -30.68 -14.73 9.83
CA LEU A 369 -29.72 -14.31 10.83
C LEU A 369 -29.24 -12.89 10.51
N SER A 370 -28.88 -12.58 9.27
CA SER A 370 -28.46 -11.23 8.90
C SER A 370 -29.57 -10.20 9.22
N HIS A 371 -30.82 -10.41 8.79
CA HIS A 371 -31.98 -9.55 9.12
C HIS A 371 -32.24 -9.40 10.62
N THR A 372 -32.11 -10.48 11.38
CA THR A 372 -32.27 -10.46 12.84
C THR A 372 -31.24 -9.55 13.48
N ILE A 373 -29.98 -9.73 13.07
CA ILE A 373 -28.89 -8.90 13.55
C ILE A 373 -29.09 -7.44 13.00
N ALA A 374 -29.70 -7.26 11.81
CA ALA A 374 -29.97 -5.96 11.18
C ALA A 374 -30.88 -5.05 11.99
N ASN A 375 -32.03 -5.59 12.36
CA ASN A 375 -33.08 -4.85 13.03
C ASN A 375 -32.60 -4.35 14.40
N ASN A 376 -31.84 -5.19 15.10
CA ASN A 376 -31.18 -4.85 16.36
C ASN A 376 -30.14 -3.73 16.22
N ALA A 377 -29.39 -3.67 15.11
CA ALA A 377 -28.43 -2.60 14.82
C ALA A 377 -29.10 -1.24 14.81
N ARG A 378 -30.15 -1.15 13.99
CA ARG A 378 -30.93 0.04 13.74
C ARG A 378 -31.57 0.55 15.04
N ALA A 379 -32.22 -0.34 15.78
CA ALA A 379 -32.81 0.01 17.07
C ALA A 379 -31.75 0.49 18.08
N SER A 380 -30.60 -0.18 18.14
CA SER A 380 -29.49 0.23 19.02
C SER A 380 -28.95 1.61 18.64
N ILE A 381 -28.69 1.85 17.36
CA ILE A 381 -28.10 3.10 16.84
C ILE A 381 -29.05 4.29 17.03
N LEU A 382 -30.35 4.14 16.74
CA LEU A 382 -31.37 5.19 16.92
C LEU A 382 -31.50 5.67 18.38
N HIS A 383 -31.19 4.81 19.35
CA HIS A 383 -31.37 5.08 20.78
C HIS A 383 -30.05 5.07 21.56
N PHE A 384 -28.89 5.06 20.89
CA PHE A 384 -27.59 4.98 21.55
C PHE A 384 -27.24 6.31 22.23
N ALA A 385 -27.03 6.26 23.55
CA ALA A 385 -26.58 7.42 24.31
C ALA A 385 -25.06 7.58 24.20
N TYR A 386 -24.57 8.82 24.04
CA TYR A 386 -23.14 9.14 24.03
C TYR A 386 -22.81 10.36 24.91
N PRO A 387 -21.55 10.51 25.38
CA PRO A 387 -21.15 11.65 26.21
C PRO A 387 -21.44 12.99 25.52
N ASP A 388 -21.85 13.97 26.30
CA ASP A 388 -22.17 15.34 25.84
C ASP A 388 -23.30 15.42 24.79
N GLN A 389 -24.14 14.39 24.67
CA GLN A 389 -25.33 14.38 23.82
C GLN A 389 -26.36 15.44 24.25
N VAL A 390 -26.50 16.50 23.46
CA VAL A 390 -27.46 17.58 23.71
C VAL A 390 -28.89 17.22 23.28
N ALA A 391 -29.05 16.58 22.12
CA ALA A 391 -30.37 16.16 21.62
C ALA A 391 -30.67 14.72 22.06
N THR A 392 -31.62 14.57 22.98
CA THR A 392 -31.95 13.31 23.67
C THR A 392 -33.03 12.48 22.96
N THR A 393 -33.74 13.06 21.98
CA THR A 393 -34.85 12.42 21.26
C THR A 393 -34.49 11.87 19.88
N GLY A 394 -33.22 11.97 19.46
CA GLY A 394 -32.69 11.38 18.22
C GLY A 394 -31.66 12.27 17.52
N ASN A 395 -30.59 11.68 17.00
CA ASN A 395 -29.48 12.36 16.30
C ASN A 395 -29.24 11.82 14.87
N LEU A 396 -30.20 11.07 14.33
CA LEU A 396 -30.06 10.28 13.11
C LEU A 396 -31.29 10.46 12.23
N ALA A 397 -31.08 10.84 10.98
CA ALA A 397 -32.09 10.78 9.95
C ALA A 397 -31.97 9.46 9.19
N SER A 398 -33.10 8.79 8.92
CA SER A 398 -33.15 7.58 8.09
C SER A 398 -33.80 7.90 6.74
N PRO A 399 -33.05 7.83 5.62
CA PRO A 399 -33.55 8.30 4.31
C PRO A 399 -34.53 7.33 3.61
N LEU A 400 -34.66 6.09 4.11
CA LEU A 400 -35.45 5.01 3.49
C LEU A 400 -36.37 4.34 4.52
N SER A 401 -37.46 3.75 4.04
CA SER A 401 -38.36 2.86 4.81
C SER A 401 -38.80 1.70 3.90
N PRO A 402 -38.51 0.42 4.23
CA PRO A 402 -37.74 -0.03 5.40
C PRO A 402 -36.30 0.50 5.37
N HIS A 403 -35.71 0.61 6.56
CA HIS A 403 -34.40 1.23 6.75
C HIS A 403 -33.26 0.29 6.35
N GLU A 404 -33.42 -1.00 6.65
CA GLU A 404 -32.66 -2.14 6.15
C GLU A 404 -33.14 -2.55 4.74
N GLN A 405 -32.22 -3.06 3.90
CA GLN A 405 -32.47 -3.46 2.52
C GLN A 405 -31.68 -4.74 2.19
N ASP A 406 -32.31 -5.67 1.45
CA ASP A 406 -31.70 -6.93 1.06
C ASP A 406 -30.64 -6.74 -0.05
N ALA A 407 -29.38 -6.97 0.29
CA ALA A 407 -28.32 -7.17 -0.72
C ALA A 407 -28.38 -8.57 -1.35
N GLY A 408 -28.87 -9.56 -0.58
CA GLY A 408 -28.86 -10.98 -0.95
C GLY A 408 -27.53 -11.67 -0.66
N ALA A 409 -27.21 -12.71 -1.45
CA ALA A 409 -25.91 -13.36 -1.37
C ALA A 409 -24.81 -12.42 -1.87
N VAL A 410 -23.62 -12.46 -1.25
CA VAL A 410 -22.42 -11.76 -1.73
C VAL A 410 -21.35 -12.72 -2.21
N PHE A 411 -20.41 -12.13 -2.92
CA PHE A 411 -19.61 -12.77 -3.93
C PHE A 411 -18.23 -12.10 -3.91
N LYS A 412 -17.17 -12.85 -4.18
CA LYS A 412 -15.79 -12.34 -4.31
C LYS A 412 -15.17 -12.94 -5.56
N PHE A 413 -14.24 -12.27 -6.21
CA PHE A 413 -13.50 -12.93 -7.29
C PHE A 413 -12.72 -14.14 -6.72
N SER A 414 -13.01 -15.34 -7.20
CA SER A 414 -12.24 -16.57 -6.88
C SER A 414 -11.35 -17.01 -8.03
N LEU A 415 -11.78 -16.79 -9.28
CA LEU A 415 -10.96 -16.98 -10.47
C LEU A 415 -10.77 -15.62 -11.16
N TYR A 416 -9.52 -15.25 -11.39
CA TYR A 416 -9.11 -14.13 -12.24
C TYR A 416 -7.71 -14.43 -12.81
N HIS A 417 -7.67 -15.41 -13.71
CA HIS A 417 -6.44 -16.08 -14.17
C HIS A 417 -6.39 -16.16 -15.68
N LEU A 418 -5.17 -16.19 -16.23
CA LEU A 418 -4.92 -16.44 -17.65
C LEU A 418 -4.63 -17.93 -17.85
N VAL A 419 -5.17 -18.53 -18.92
CA VAL A 419 -4.94 -19.92 -19.31
C VAL A 419 -4.33 -19.96 -20.69
N ASP A 420 -3.20 -20.66 -20.85
CA ASP A 420 -2.56 -20.87 -22.15
C ASP A 420 -3.36 -21.87 -23.00
N LEU A 421 -3.65 -21.50 -24.24
CA LEU A 421 -4.34 -22.33 -25.22
C LEU A 421 -3.39 -22.95 -26.25
N GLU A 422 -3.71 -24.16 -26.71
CA GLU A 422 -3.14 -24.74 -27.92
C GLU A 422 -3.88 -24.19 -29.16
N PRO A 423 -3.23 -24.18 -30.34
CA PRO A 423 -3.87 -23.75 -31.59
C PRO A 423 -5.16 -24.53 -31.89
N GLY A 424 -6.26 -23.82 -32.14
CA GLY A 424 -7.61 -24.34 -32.37
C GLY A 424 -8.49 -24.38 -31.11
N GLU A 425 -7.94 -24.24 -29.91
CA GLU A 425 -8.73 -24.12 -28.68
C GLU A 425 -9.43 -22.76 -28.57
N GLU A 426 -8.89 -21.72 -29.21
CA GLU A 426 -9.48 -20.37 -29.28
C GLU A 426 -10.87 -20.32 -29.95
N VAL A 427 -11.24 -21.36 -30.70
CA VAL A 427 -12.60 -21.58 -31.23
C VAL A 427 -13.27 -22.76 -30.53
N SER A 428 -12.60 -23.92 -30.44
CA SER A 428 -13.26 -25.16 -30.00
C SER A 428 -13.69 -25.20 -28.52
N LEU A 429 -13.14 -24.34 -27.66
CA LEU A 429 -13.62 -24.17 -26.27
C LEU A 429 -14.93 -23.37 -26.17
N PHE A 430 -15.29 -22.60 -27.20
CA PHE A 430 -16.43 -21.69 -27.20
C PHE A 430 -17.53 -22.23 -28.11
N ALA A 431 -18.43 -23.04 -27.56
CA ALA A 431 -19.42 -23.78 -28.35
C ALA A 431 -20.38 -22.83 -29.12
N ILE A 432 -20.29 -22.86 -30.46
CA ILE A 432 -21.17 -22.13 -31.37
C ILE A 432 -22.38 -23.01 -31.70
N LYS A 433 -23.59 -22.47 -31.56
CA LYS A 433 -24.85 -23.13 -31.93
C LYS A 433 -25.66 -22.24 -32.85
N HIS A 434 -26.23 -22.82 -33.90
CA HIS A 434 -27.09 -22.12 -34.85
C HIS A 434 -28.56 -22.47 -34.59
N HIS A 435 -29.40 -21.44 -34.55
CA HIS A 435 -30.83 -21.51 -34.28
C HIS A 435 -31.59 -20.82 -35.42
N THR A 436 -32.77 -21.32 -35.77
CA THR A 436 -33.67 -20.66 -36.72
C THR A 436 -34.95 -20.31 -35.97
N ILE A 437 -35.19 -19.01 -35.79
CA ILE A 437 -36.44 -18.50 -35.23
C ILE A 437 -37.40 -18.31 -36.40
N GLN A 438 -38.51 -19.04 -36.40
CA GLN A 438 -39.60 -18.91 -37.37
C GLN A 438 -40.83 -18.35 -36.66
N SER A 439 -41.35 -17.21 -37.13
CA SER A 439 -42.64 -16.71 -36.62
C SER A 439 -43.79 -17.26 -37.45
N THR A 440 -44.88 -17.62 -36.77
CA THR A 440 -46.16 -18.03 -37.36
C THR A 440 -47.09 -16.86 -37.68
N PHE A 441 -46.73 -15.65 -37.23
CA PHE A 441 -47.45 -14.41 -37.55
C PHE A 441 -46.76 -13.69 -38.71
N ALA A 442 -47.56 -13.07 -39.59
CA ALA A 442 -47.01 -12.21 -40.64
C ALA A 442 -46.30 -10.99 -40.02
N ALA A 443 -45.08 -10.71 -40.49
CA ALA A 443 -44.39 -9.47 -40.15
C ALA A 443 -45.16 -8.25 -40.70
N PRO A 444 -45.10 -7.08 -40.05
CA PRO A 444 -45.54 -5.82 -40.66
C PRO A 444 -44.79 -5.57 -41.97
N ASP A 445 -45.52 -5.13 -43.02
CA ASP A 445 -44.89 -4.74 -44.29
C ASP A 445 -44.06 -3.45 -44.17
N THR A 446 -44.43 -2.57 -43.23
CA THR A 446 -43.81 -1.26 -43.04
C THR A 446 -42.73 -1.29 -41.96
N CYS A 447 -41.50 -0.95 -42.35
CA CYS A 447 -40.43 -0.66 -41.41
C CYS A 447 -40.76 0.61 -40.60
N PRO A 448 -40.48 0.67 -39.28
CA PRO A 448 -40.43 1.92 -38.56
C PRO A 448 -39.44 2.88 -39.25
N SER A 449 -39.84 4.11 -39.47
CA SER A 449 -39.03 5.14 -40.14
C SER A 449 -39.17 6.47 -39.42
N LEU A 450 -38.16 7.31 -39.54
CA LEU A 450 -38.14 8.58 -38.85
C LEU A 450 -39.08 9.60 -39.53
N PRO A 451 -39.92 10.36 -38.79
CA PRO A 451 -40.70 11.44 -39.38
C PRO A 451 -39.79 12.44 -40.11
N LYS A 452 -40.15 12.86 -41.33
CA LYS A 452 -39.30 13.71 -42.18
C LYS A 452 -38.86 15.01 -41.51
N GLU A 453 -39.72 15.58 -40.68
CA GLU A 453 -39.43 16.78 -39.88
C GLU A 453 -38.31 16.49 -38.87
N ARG A 454 -38.45 15.39 -38.12
CA ARG A 454 -37.46 14.93 -37.13
C ARG A 454 -36.13 14.51 -37.77
N TYR A 455 -36.16 13.94 -38.96
CA TYR A 455 -34.95 13.69 -39.77
C TYR A 455 -34.24 15.00 -40.10
N ALA A 456 -34.98 16.01 -40.58
CA ALA A 456 -34.41 17.31 -40.94
C ALA A 456 -33.86 18.07 -39.71
N GLU A 457 -34.45 17.88 -38.52
CA GLU A 457 -33.90 18.40 -37.26
C GLU A 457 -32.56 17.75 -36.89
N LEU A 458 -32.43 16.42 -37.00
CA LEU A 458 -31.20 15.70 -36.66
C LEU A 458 -30.08 15.91 -37.69
N ASP A 459 -30.42 16.09 -38.98
CA ASP A 459 -29.46 16.37 -40.05
C ASP A 459 -28.95 17.83 -40.03
N LYS A 460 -29.80 18.80 -39.64
CA LYS A 460 -29.47 20.24 -39.60
C LYS A 460 -29.10 20.77 -38.21
N GLY A 461 -29.23 19.97 -37.15
CA GLY A 461 -29.03 20.44 -35.79
C GLY A 461 -27.60 20.93 -35.52
N GLU A 462 -27.47 21.98 -34.73
CA GLU A 462 -26.20 22.64 -34.47
C GLU A 462 -25.38 21.93 -33.38
N LEU A 463 -24.06 22.02 -33.51
CA LEU A 463 -23.13 21.43 -32.55
C LEU A 463 -23.04 22.28 -31.28
N ALA A 464 -23.05 21.63 -30.11
CA ALA A 464 -22.85 22.32 -28.84
C ALA A 464 -21.51 23.09 -28.83
N PRO A 465 -21.47 24.31 -28.27
CA PRO A 465 -20.26 25.13 -28.23
C PRO A 465 -19.17 24.45 -27.38
N VAL A 466 -17.92 24.50 -27.86
CA VAL A 466 -16.76 23.99 -27.12
C VAL A 466 -16.24 25.08 -26.21
N THR A 467 -16.48 24.94 -24.90
CA THR A 467 -15.94 25.86 -23.89
C THR A 467 -14.48 25.50 -23.59
N LYS A 468 -13.54 26.30 -24.12
CA LYS A 468 -12.13 26.19 -23.71
C LYS A 468 -11.90 26.80 -22.33
N LYS A 469 -11.10 26.13 -21.52
CA LYS A 469 -10.74 26.60 -20.18
C LYS A 469 -9.78 27.79 -20.26
N HIS A 470 -10.00 28.82 -19.44
CA HIS A 470 -9.02 29.90 -19.32
C HIS A 470 -7.85 29.45 -18.43
N ILE A 471 -6.68 29.30 -19.03
CA ILE A 471 -5.48 28.78 -18.36
C ILE A 471 -4.74 29.93 -17.63
N PRO A 472 -4.61 29.92 -16.28
CA PRO A 472 -3.92 30.98 -15.56
C PRO A 472 -2.42 31.02 -15.87
N SER A 473 -1.85 32.22 -16.06
CA SER A 473 -0.42 32.39 -16.34
C SER A 473 0.49 32.17 -15.13
N GLY A 474 0.01 32.48 -13.91
CA GLY A 474 0.69 32.27 -12.63
C GLY A 474 0.64 30.82 -12.13
N GLU A 475 1.04 30.58 -10.87
CA GLU A 475 0.79 29.29 -10.20
C GLU A 475 -0.71 28.95 -10.23
N ALA A 476 -1.05 27.71 -10.54
CA ALA A 476 -2.42 27.23 -10.69
C ALA A 476 -2.55 25.82 -10.09
N MET A 477 -3.77 25.40 -9.75
CA MET A 477 -4.04 24.00 -9.38
C MET A 477 -4.11 23.12 -10.62
N LEU A 478 -3.87 21.83 -10.48
CA LEU A 478 -4.05 20.86 -11.56
C LEU A 478 -5.50 20.88 -12.05
N ALA A 479 -6.47 21.05 -11.14
CA ALA A 479 -7.88 21.26 -11.47
C ALA A 479 -8.18 22.56 -12.23
N ASP A 480 -7.27 23.54 -12.29
CA ASP A 480 -7.41 24.74 -13.13
C ASP A 480 -6.82 24.54 -14.53
N LEU A 481 -5.81 23.67 -14.66
CA LEU A 481 -5.08 23.42 -15.91
C LEU A 481 -5.68 22.28 -16.74
N ALA A 482 -6.08 21.19 -16.09
CA ALA A 482 -6.61 20.01 -16.75
C ALA A 482 -8.08 20.22 -17.17
N THR A 483 -8.43 19.67 -18.32
CA THR A 483 -9.81 19.59 -18.83
C THR A 483 -10.55 18.42 -18.19
N ILE A 484 -9.84 17.30 -18.03
CA ILE A 484 -10.35 16.07 -17.39
C ILE A 484 -9.36 15.67 -16.31
N ILE A 485 -9.88 15.46 -15.10
CA ILE A 485 -9.23 14.70 -14.03
C ILE A 485 -10.25 13.64 -13.63
N ARG A 486 -9.90 12.36 -13.75
CA ARG A 486 -10.80 11.25 -13.42
C ARG A 486 -10.05 10.09 -12.81
N SER A 487 -10.77 9.27 -12.06
CA SER A 487 -10.34 7.95 -11.63
C SER A 487 -11.32 6.90 -12.14
N LYS A 488 -10.84 5.69 -12.38
CA LYS A 488 -11.66 4.57 -12.86
C LYS A 488 -10.96 3.24 -12.57
N ASN A 489 -11.69 2.13 -12.62
CA ASN A 489 -11.08 0.80 -12.57
C ASN A 489 -10.16 0.57 -13.80
N SER A 490 -9.16 -0.31 -13.66
CA SER A 490 -8.48 -0.94 -14.80
C SER A 490 -8.49 -2.46 -14.65
N GLY A 491 -9.66 -3.00 -14.28
CA GLY A 491 -9.84 -4.35 -13.78
C GLY A 491 -10.12 -4.41 -12.27
N PRO A 492 -10.47 -5.60 -11.73
CA PRO A 492 -11.02 -5.73 -10.39
C PRO A 492 -10.03 -5.49 -9.24
N PHE A 493 -8.72 -5.47 -9.51
CA PHE A 493 -7.67 -5.27 -8.51
C PHE A 493 -6.87 -3.97 -8.70
N GLU A 494 -7.24 -3.16 -9.69
CA GLU A 494 -6.48 -1.98 -10.11
C GLU A 494 -7.36 -0.73 -10.22
N LEU A 495 -6.76 0.42 -9.91
CA LEU A 495 -7.37 1.74 -9.97
C LEU A 495 -6.47 2.66 -10.79
N THR A 496 -7.02 3.28 -11.83
CA THR A 496 -6.30 4.18 -12.72
C THR A 496 -6.81 5.62 -12.60
N PHE A 497 -5.89 6.57 -12.78
CA PHE A 497 -6.10 8.01 -12.76
C PHE A 497 -5.67 8.58 -14.11
N ASP A 498 -6.55 9.33 -14.77
CA ASP A 498 -6.25 10.03 -16.01
C ASP A 498 -6.36 11.55 -15.79
N VAL A 499 -5.37 12.30 -16.27
CA VAL A 499 -5.35 13.76 -16.31
C VAL A 499 -5.07 14.20 -17.75
N MET A 500 -5.89 15.09 -18.31
CA MET A 500 -5.82 15.46 -19.74
C MET A 500 -5.96 16.97 -19.94
N PHE A 501 -5.33 17.50 -20.99
CA PHE A 501 -5.22 18.95 -21.26
C PHE A 501 -5.66 19.29 -22.69
N ASP A 502 -6.28 20.47 -22.87
CA ASP A 502 -6.79 20.96 -24.17
C ASP A 502 -5.70 21.39 -25.16
N ASP A 503 -4.49 21.65 -24.68
CA ASP A 503 -3.41 22.18 -25.50
C ASP A 503 -2.03 21.70 -25.03
N GLU A 504 -1.10 21.66 -25.99
CA GLU A 504 0.25 21.16 -25.81
C GLU A 504 1.11 22.05 -24.90
N ALA A 505 0.84 23.36 -24.79
CA ALA A 505 1.60 24.25 -23.92
C ALA A 505 1.24 24.02 -22.44
N THR A 506 -0.05 23.85 -22.13
CA THR A 506 -0.54 23.48 -20.80
C THR A 506 -0.07 22.08 -20.40
N TYR A 507 -0.13 21.12 -21.33
CA TYR A 507 0.43 19.78 -21.12
C TYR A 507 1.93 19.81 -20.79
N ASN A 508 2.73 20.48 -21.64
CA ASN A 508 4.19 20.57 -21.45
C ASN A 508 4.56 21.35 -20.18
N ARG A 509 3.76 22.35 -19.77
CA ARG A 509 3.92 23.03 -18.48
C ARG A 509 3.84 22.04 -17.32
N VAL A 510 2.82 21.17 -17.28
CA VAL A 510 2.69 20.16 -16.20
C VAL A 510 3.79 19.11 -16.29
N LYS A 511 4.07 18.60 -17.50
CA LYS A 511 5.13 17.61 -17.78
C LYS A 511 6.51 18.09 -17.33
N THR A 512 6.87 19.34 -17.64
CA THR A 512 8.15 19.96 -17.24
C THR A 512 8.18 20.37 -15.76
N ALA A 513 7.04 20.68 -15.15
CA ALA A 513 6.97 20.97 -13.71
C ALA A 513 7.30 19.74 -12.84
N ASN A 514 7.18 18.52 -13.37
CA ASN A 514 7.49 17.26 -12.70
C ASN A 514 6.80 17.10 -11.33
N VAL A 515 5.51 17.48 -11.25
CA VAL A 515 4.72 17.41 -10.00
C VAL A 515 3.95 16.09 -9.83
N LEU A 516 3.80 15.30 -10.90
CA LEU A 516 3.02 14.04 -10.92
C LEU A 516 3.91 12.80 -10.75
N THR A 517 4.77 12.81 -9.72
CA THR A 517 5.79 11.75 -9.48
C THR A 517 5.27 10.58 -8.63
N ASN A 518 6.01 9.47 -8.58
CA ASN A 518 5.69 8.36 -7.68
C ASN A 518 5.64 8.81 -6.21
N ASP A 519 6.53 9.70 -5.78
CA ASP A 519 6.51 10.23 -4.40
C ASP A 519 5.24 11.04 -4.10
N MET A 520 4.73 11.80 -5.08
CA MET A 520 3.43 12.46 -4.97
C MET A 520 2.31 11.41 -4.79
N ILE A 521 2.28 10.35 -5.62
CA ILE A 521 1.25 9.30 -5.53
C ILE A 521 1.32 8.54 -4.20
N LYS A 522 2.51 8.10 -3.77
CA LYS A 522 2.73 7.48 -2.46
C LYS A 522 2.26 8.38 -1.32
N SER A 523 2.53 9.68 -1.39
CA SER A 523 2.11 10.64 -0.36
C SER A 523 0.59 10.89 -0.36
N ARG A 524 -0.02 11.06 -1.54
CA ARG A 524 -1.45 11.41 -1.69
C ARG A 524 -2.39 10.23 -1.48
N TYR A 525 -1.97 9.01 -1.84
CA TYR A 525 -2.78 7.80 -1.75
C TYR A 525 -2.30 6.81 -0.69
N ARG A 526 -1.21 7.11 0.04
CA ARG A 526 -0.63 6.26 1.10
C ARG A 526 -0.21 4.85 0.63
N VAL A 527 0.13 4.74 -0.65
CA VAL A 527 0.63 3.51 -1.30
C VAL A 527 2.17 3.44 -1.29
N GLN A 528 2.74 2.29 -1.64
CA GLN A 528 4.20 2.09 -1.81
C GLN A 528 4.58 2.05 -3.30
N ASP A 529 5.88 2.09 -3.64
CA ASP A 529 6.34 2.03 -5.04
C ASP A 529 5.87 0.75 -5.76
N LYS A 530 5.89 -0.40 -5.07
CA LYS A 530 5.40 -1.68 -5.60
C LYS A 530 3.89 -1.69 -5.91
N ASP A 531 3.13 -0.77 -5.33
CA ASP A 531 1.69 -0.64 -5.52
C ASP A 531 1.39 0.32 -6.68
N ILE A 532 2.38 1.03 -7.22
CA ILE A 532 2.27 1.88 -8.42
C ILE A 532 2.66 1.05 -9.65
N ILE A 533 1.65 0.56 -10.36
CA ILE A 533 1.79 -0.32 -11.53
C ILE A 533 2.26 0.47 -12.75
N THR A 534 1.83 1.73 -12.88
CA THR A 534 2.23 2.63 -13.96
C THR A 534 2.13 4.07 -13.49
N ASN A 535 3.06 4.93 -13.92
CA ASN A 535 2.99 6.37 -13.78
C ASN A 535 3.73 7.01 -14.97
N MET A 536 3.02 7.56 -15.94
CA MET A 536 3.61 8.02 -17.20
C MET A 536 2.82 9.16 -17.86
N TYR A 537 3.53 9.89 -18.70
CA TYR A 537 2.96 10.83 -19.66
C TYR A 537 2.71 10.13 -21.00
N PHE A 538 1.59 10.43 -21.64
CA PHE A 538 1.15 9.85 -22.92
C PHE A 538 0.84 10.98 -23.91
N ASP A 539 1.86 11.29 -24.72
CA ASP A 539 1.86 12.41 -25.66
C ASP A 539 0.72 12.38 -26.70
N PRO A 540 0.32 11.22 -27.29
CA PRO A 540 -0.74 11.19 -28.32
C PRO A 540 -2.13 11.68 -27.87
N ALA A 541 -2.40 11.74 -26.56
CA ALA A 541 -3.65 12.25 -26.01
C ALA A 541 -3.48 13.49 -25.11
N LEU A 542 -2.28 14.09 -25.08
CA LEU A 542 -1.90 15.16 -24.14
C LEU A 542 -2.30 14.80 -22.70
N ALA A 543 -1.91 13.61 -22.26
CA ALA A 543 -2.41 13.01 -21.03
C ALA A 543 -1.30 12.57 -20.07
N TRP A 544 -1.61 12.52 -18.79
CA TRP A 544 -0.86 11.80 -17.77
C TRP A 544 -1.74 10.68 -17.21
N LYS A 545 -1.13 9.53 -16.94
CA LYS A 545 -1.81 8.33 -16.45
C LYS A 545 -1.01 7.66 -15.35
N CYS A 546 -1.68 7.36 -14.24
CA CYS A 546 -1.13 6.55 -13.17
C CYS A 546 -2.11 5.43 -12.81
N THR A 547 -1.60 4.23 -12.54
CA THR A 547 -2.40 3.08 -12.11
C THR A 547 -1.77 2.48 -10.87
N ILE A 548 -2.60 2.23 -9.86
CA ILE A 548 -2.22 1.66 -8.57
C ILE A 548 -3.01 0.40 -8.26
N ALA A 549 -2.45 -0.48 -7.42
CA ALA A 549 -3.18 -1.59 -6.82
C ALA A 549 -4.27 -1.09 -5.87
N ARG A 550 -5.44 -1.72 -5.89
CA ARG A 550 -6.56 -1.39 -4.99
C ARG A 550 -6.34 -1.96 -3.58
N PRO A 551 -6.81 -1.28 -2.51
CA PRO A 551 -6.84 -1.86 -1.16
C PRO A 551 -7.75 -3.08 -1.04
N TRP A 552 -8.82 -3.13 -1.82
CA TRP A 552 -9.77 -4.25 -1.87
C TRP A 552 -10.15 -4.58 -3.31
N ALA A 553 -10.50 -5.84 -3.53
CA ALA A 553 -11.04 -6.30 -4.81
C ALA A 553 -12.40 -5.64 -5.08
N GLN A 554 -12.64 -5.29 -6.34
CA GLN A 554 -13.87 -4.67 -6.78
C GLN A 554 -15.11 -5.47 -6.37
N GLY A 555 -16.06 -4.82 -5.70
CA GLY A 555 -17.34 -5.44 -5.32
C GLY A 555 -17.21 -6.51 -4.24
N SER A 556 -16.06 -6.60 -3.56
CA SER A 556 -15.88 -7.42 -2.36
C SER A 556 -16.41 -6.71 -1.10
N VAL A 557 -16.72 -7.49 -0.07
CA VAL A 557 -17.21 -7.01 1.23
C VAL A 557 -16.27 -5.94 1.82
N GLY A 558 -16.81 -4.77 2.16
CA GLY A 558 -16.07 -3.62 2.66
C GLY A 558 -15.50 -2.66 1.61
N GLU A 559 -15.61 -2.96 0.31
CA GLU A 559 -15.20 -2.06 -0.76
C GLU A 559 -16.08 -0.79 -0.82
N ARG A 560 -15.47 0.35 -1.19
CA ARG A 560 -16.02 1.69 -0.95
C ARG A 560 -16.38 2.47 -2.19
N ASP A 561 -15.77 2.15 -3.33
CA ASP A 561 -16.06 2.77 -4.62
C ASP A 561 -15.91 1.70 -5.71
N THR A 562 -16.93 0.85 -5.85
CA THR A 562 -16.96 -0.28 -6.79
C THR A 562 -16.60 0.13 -8.22
N LEU A 563 -16.80 1.39 -8.61
CA LEU A 563 -16.50 1.88 -9.96
C LEU A 563 -15.22 2.72 -10.05
N GLY A 564 -14.55 2.98 -8.91
CA GLY A 564 -13.32 3.75 -8.79
C GLY A 564 -13.46 5.23 -9.17
N THR A 565 -14.68 5.78 -9.24
CA THR A 565 -14.96 7.05 -9.93
C THR A 565 -14.63 8.30 -9.15
N GLN A 566 -14.52 8.24 -7.81
CA GLN A 566 -14.31 9.43 -6.96
C GLN A 566 -12.90 9.53 -6.36
N GLN A 567 -12.07 8.51 -6.54
CA GLN A 567 -10.73 8.44 -5.97
C GLN A 567 -9.77 9.54 -6.45
N HIS A 568 -10.03 10.20 -7.58
CA HIS A 568 -9.16 11.25 -8.14
C HIS A 568 -9.10 12.57 -7.34
N ALA A 569 -9.99 12.76 -6.35
CA ALA A 569 -10.09 14.02 -5.59
C ALA A 569 -8.75 14.56 -5.02
N PRO A 570 -7.80 13.76 -4.51
CA PRO A 570 -6.50 14.23 -4.01
C PRO A 570 -5.55 14.81 -5.06
N LEU A 571 -5.86 14.70 -6.35
CA LEU A 571 -5.07 15.31 -7.43
C LEU A 571 -5.50 16.76 -7.71
N LEU A 572 -6.75 17.11 -7.39
CA LEU A 572 -7.37 18.39 -7.80
C LEU A 572 -6.58 19.61 -7.30
N ASP A 573 -6.09 19.57 -6.07
CA ASP A 573 -5.33 20.64 -5.38
C ASP A 573 -3.81 20.57 -5.63
N THR A 574 -3.35 19.77 -6.59
CA THR A 574 -1.91 19.68 -6.91
C THR A 574 -1.43 20.96 -7.57
N LYS A 575 -0.55 21.71 -6.90
CA LYS A 575 -0.02 22.98 -7.40
C LYS A 575 0.94 22.79 -8.57
N VAL A 576 0.77 23.60 -9.61
CA VAL A 576 1.61 23.64 -10.81
C VAL A 576 2.20 25.05 -10.99
N PRO A 577 3.54 25.21 -10.95
CA PRO A 577 4.22 26.49 -11.17
C PRO A 577 3.86 27.17 -12.49
N ALA A 578 4.08 28.48 -12.57
CA ALA A 578 3.88 29.30 -13.77
C ALA A 578 4.74 28.81 -14.96
N ALA A 579 4.27 29.05 -16.18
CA ALA A 579 5.03 28.74 -17.39
C ALA A 579 6.27 29.64 -17.51
N ARG A 580 7.45 29.06 -17.75
CA ARG A 580 8.67 29.82 -18.03
C ARG A 580 8.60 30.42 -19.44
N SER A 581 8.79 31.73 -19.57
CA SER A 581 8.82 32.39 -20.89
C SER A 581 10.00 31.88 -21.74
N PRO A 582 9.84 31.71 -23.07
CA PRO A 582 10.95 31.43 -23.95
C PRO A 582 11.96 32.59 -23.93
N VAL A 583 13.25 32.29 -23.82
CA VAL A 583 14.30 33.31 -23.88
C VAL A 583 14.34 33.90 -25.29
N GLY A 584 14.08 35.21 -25.39
CA GLY A 584 13.99 35.92 -26.66
C GLY A 584 15.35 36.00 -27.39
N SER A 585 15.30 35.85 -28.71
CA SER A 585 16.44 36.08 -29.58
C SER A 585 16.79 37.58 -29.62
N SER A 586 18.07 37.90 -29.48
CA SER A 586 18.61 39.21 -29.84
C SER A 586 19.78 39.01 -30.81
N ARG A 587 19.77 39.78 -31.90
CA ARG A 587 20.79 39.76 -32.96
C ARG A 587 21.97 40.66 -32.56
N GLY A 588 23.16 40.31 -33.03
CA GLY A 588 24.35 41.16 -33.01
C GLY A 588 25.36 40.67 -34.05
N ASP A 589 25.56 41.44 -35.12
CA ASP A 589 26.42 41.10 -36.27
C ASP A 589 27.93 41.21 -35.94
N GLY A 590 28.80 40.47 -36.66
CA GLY A 590 30.23 40.48 -36.28
C GLY A 590 31.30 39.78 -37.12
N LYS A 591 31.17 39.65 -38.46
CA LYS A 591 32.24 39.32 -39.44
C LYS A 591 32.89 37.90 -39.43
N VAL A 592 33.50 37.60 -40.58
CA VAL A 592 34.11 36.33 -41.04
C VAL A 592 35.57 36.61 -41.46
N ASP A 593 36.36 35.55 -41.69
CA ASP A 593 37.70 35.42 -42.34
C ASP A 593 38.77 34.89 -41.35
N GLU A 594 39.66 33.93 -41.69
CA GLU A 594 39.84 33.10 -42.89
C GLU A 594 40.67 31.82 -42.57
N ASN A 595 40.15 30.63 -42.96
CA ASN A 595 40.88 29.47 -43.55
C ASN A 595 42.08 28.76 -42.81
N PRO A 596 42.60 27.59 -43.28
CA PRO A 596 42.53 26.39 -42.42
C PRO A 596 43.83 25.56 -42.27
N ALA A 597 43.99 24.85 -41.14
CA ALA A 597 44.95 23.74 -41.05
C ALA A 597 44.59 22.68 -40.00
N GLN A 598 44.64 21.42 -40.46
CA GLN A 598 44.92 20.18 -39.71
C GLN A 598 43.87 19.62 -38.72
N SER A 599 43.40 18.42 -39.08
CA SER A 599 42.59 17.54 -38.28
C SER A 599 43.40 16.78 -37.22
N ARG A 600 42.82 16.56 -36.03
CA ARG A 600 42.40 15.22 -35.53
C ARG A 600 41.86 15.28 -34.09
N SER A 601 40.74 14.60 -33.88
CA SER A 601 40.23 14.03 -32.61
C SER A 601 40.32 14.83 -31.30
N ALA A 602 39.18 15.31 -30.79
CA ALA A 602 38.87 15.26 -29.35
C ALA A 602 37.37 15.36 -29.06
N ALA A 603 36.95 14.67 -28.00
CA ALA A 603 35.61 14.58 -27.45
C ALA A 603 34.86 15.92 -27.22
N SER A 604 33.54 15.88 -27.37
CA SER A 604 32.65 16.94 -26.90
C SER A 604 32.68 17.04 -25.38
N ARG A 605 33.05 18.20 -24.85
CA ARG A 605 32.93 18.51 -23.43
C ARG A 605 31.44 18.65 -23.09
N LYS A 606 30.92 17.75 -22.25
CA LYS A 606 29.65 17.98 -21.55
C LYS A 606 29.82 19.17 -20.61
N ALA A 607 28.75 19.94 -20.42
CA ALA A 607 28.67 20.85 -19.28
C ALA A 607 28.32 20.01 -18.05
N ASP A 608 29.26 19.89 -17.11
CA ASP A 608 29.08 19.14 -15.87
C ASP A 608 28.16 19.88 -14.89
N LEU A 609 26.84 19.76 -15.13
CA LEU A 609 25.87 19.84 -14.05
C LEU A 609 26.04 18.56 -13.21
N ILE A 610 26.82 18.66 -12.14
CA ILE A 610 27.04 17.58 -11.18
C ILE A 610 25.67 17.11 -10.68
N PRO A 611 25.26 15.86 -10.95
CA PRO A 611 24.07 15.33 -10.33
C PRO A 611 24.37 15.19 -8.83
N VAL A 612 23.57 15.85 -7.98
CA VAL A 612 23.52 15.47 -6.57
C VAL A 612 22.75 14.16 -6.52
N SER A 613 23.48 13.06 -6.75
CA SER A 613 23.04 11.73 -6.40
C SER A 613 22.75 11.71 -4.91
N ILE A 614 21.48 11.59 -4.53
CA ILE A 614 21.15 11.03 -3.23
C ILE A 614 21.74 9.60 -3.27
N PRO A 615 22.61 9.21 -2.33
CA PRO A 615 23.09 7.82 -2.29
C PRO A 615 21.89 6.89 -2.17
N SER A 616 21.68 6.07 -3.19
CA SER A 616 20.89 4.87 -3.03
C SER A 616 21.77 3.87 -2.29
N PHE A 617 21.33 3.44 -1.10
CA PHE A 617 21.93 2.31 -0.41
C PHE A 617 22.22 1.20 -1.42
N LYS A 618 23.51 0.83 -1.55
CA LYS A 618 23.91 -0.22 -2.48
C LYS A 618 23.05 -1.45 -2.20
N SER A 619 22.34 -1.94 -3.22
CA SER A 619 21.68 -3.24 -3.13
C SER A 619 22.75 -4.26 -2.75
N PHE A 620 22.58 -4.90 -1.58
CA PHE A 620 23.35 -6.10 -1.28
C PHE A 620 23.13 -7.09 -2.43
N PRO A 621 24.19 -7.77 -2.93
CA PRO A 621 24.03 -8.78 -3.97
C PRO A 621 22.99 -9.83 -3.53
N GLU A 622 22.25 -10.36 -4.51
CA GLU A 622 21.17 -11.36 -4.40
C GLU A 622 21.05 -12.03 -3.03
N ALA A 623 19.95 -11.74 -2.31
CA ALA A 623 19.79 -12.02 -0.89
C ALA A 623 20.16 -13.46 -0.48
N LEU A 624 21.39 -13.62 0.01
CA LEU A 624 21.86 -14.83 0.68
C LEU A 624 20.93 -15.11 1.87
N SER A 625 20.49 -16.36 2.01
CA SER A 625 19.65 -16.72 3.16
C SER A 625 20.41 -16.51 4.47
N ARG A 626 19.81 -15.73 5.37
CA ARG A 626 20.34 -15.41 6.71
C ARG A 626 20.41 -16.62 7.65
N GLU A 627 19.86 -17.78 7.25
CA GLU A 627 19.89 -19.06 7.99
C GLU A 627 21.28 -19.51 8.44
N ARG A 628 22.35 -19.12 7.75
CA ARG A 628 23.74 -19.51 8.05
C ARG A 628 24.64 -18.36 8.52
N PHE A 629 24.06 -17.20 8.81
CA PHE A 629 24.85 -16.03 9.22
C PHE A 629 25.55 -16.27 10.55
N THR A 630 26.85 -15.99 10.58
CA THR A 630 27.63 -15.84 11.81
C THR A 630 27.43 -14.43 12.39
N ALA A 631 27.96 -14.18 13.59
CA ALA A 631 27.99 -12.82 14.15
C ALA A 631 28.74 -11.82 13.24
N MET A 632 29.77 -12.27 12.50
CA MET A 632 30.51 -11.39 11.58
C MET A 632 29.71 -11.06 10.32
N ASP A 633 28.84 -11.95 9.86
CA ASP A 633 27.99 -11.69 8.69
C ASP A 633 26.88 -10.69 9.02
N VAL A 634 26.32 -10.75 10.24
CA VAL A 634 25.41 -9.72 10.77
C VAL A 634 26.12 -8.36 10.88
N VAL A 635 27.35 -8.33 11.42
CA VAL A 635 28.17 -7.11 11.46
C VAL A 635 28.37 -6.56 10.04
N ARG A 636 28.79 -7.39 9.07
CA ARG A 636 29.01 -6.98 7.67
C ARG A 636 27.74 -6.44 7.02
N GLU A 637 26.61 -7.15 7.13
CA GLU A 637 25.35 -6.76 6.50
C GLU A 637 24.87 -5.39 7.00
N ILE A 638 24.81 -5.21 8.33
CA ILE A 638 24.32 -3.97 8.93
C ILE A 638 25.32 -2.82 8.70
N TRP A 639 26.62 -3.06 8.80
CA TRP A 639 27.66 -2.03 8.61
C TRP A 639 27.65 -1.46 7.19
N LEU A 640 27.61 -2.33 6.17
CA LEU A 640 27.52 -1.91 4.77
C LEU A 640 26.14 -1.33 4.43
N GLY A 641 25.07 -1.83 5.06
CA GLY A 641 23.73 -1.25 4.98
C GLY A 641 23.61 0.16 5.58
N LEU A 642 24.54 0.56 6.45
CA LEU A 642 24.68 1.93 6.96
C LEU A 642 25.67 2.79 6.16
N GLU A 643 26.15 2.31 5.01
CA GLU A 643 27.15 2.95 4.14
C GLU A 643 28.49 3.29 4.85
N LEU A 644 28.85 2.51 5.88
CA LEU A 644 30.11 2.70 6.61
C LEU A 644 31.30 2.04 5.89
N PRO A 645 32.56 2.52 6.11
CA PRO A 645 33.73 2.07 5.35
C PRO A 645 34.02 0.58 5.51
N GLU A 646 34.10 -0.14 4.39
CA GLU A 646 34.28 -1.59 4.36
C GLU A 646 35.61 -2.02 5.01
N GLU A 647 36.65 -1.18 4.92
CA GLU A 647 37.99 -1.44 5.47
C GLU A 647 37.97 -1.62 6.98
N ALA A 648 37.05 -0.96 7.69
CA ALA A 648 36.91 -1.07 9.14
C ALA A 648 36.51 -2.48 9.59
N LEU A 649 35.84 -3.27 8.74
CA LEU A 649 35.46 -4.66 9.06
C LEU A 649 36.68 -5.55 9.32
N GLY A 650 37.85 -5.21 8.78
CA GLY A 650 39.12 -5.91 9.05
C GLY A 650 39.64 -5.77 10.49
N SER A 651 39.07 -4.85 11.27
CA SER A 651 39.43 -4.61 12.68
C SER A 651 38.56 -5.39 13.67
N VAL A 652 37.56 -6.15 13.21
CA VAL A 652 36.65 -6.90 14.10
C VAL A 652 37.22 -8.28 14.43
N VAL A 653 37.24 -8.63 15.72
CA VAL A 653 37.67 -9.95 16.22
C VAL A 653 36.58 -10.55 17.10
N LEU A 654 35.80 -11.47 16.52
CA LEU A 654 34.71 -12.18 17.20
C LEU A 654 35.17 -13.59 17.57
N ALA A 655 35.39 -13.83 18.87
CA ALA A 655 35.82 -15.13 19.38
C ALA A 655 34.65 -15.89 20.01
N GLY A 656 34.42 -17.12 19.58
CA GLY A 656 33.35 -17.99 20.06
C GLY A 656 33.05 -19.13 19.08
N ASP A 657 32.36 -20.15 19.57
CA ASP A 657 31.73 -21.18 18.74
C ASP A 657 30.31 -20.72 18.39
N HIS A 658 30.10 -20.31 17.14
CA HIS A 658 28.81 -19.80 16.67
C HIS A 658 27.83 -20.91 16.23
N GLU A 659 28.29 -22.16 16.13
CA GLU A 659 27.43 -23.29 15.75
C GLU A 659 26.59 -23.77 16.95
N LYS A 660 27.09 -23.56 18.17
CA LYS A 660 26.38 -23.88 19.42
C LYS A 660 25.54 -22.72 19.93
N PRO A 661 24.41 -22.99 20.62
CA PRO A 661 23.67 -21.96 21.33
C PRO A 661 24.50 -21.41 22.50
N ALA A 662 24.48 -20.09 22.68
CA ALA A 662 25.20 -19.40 23.76
C ALA A 662 24.28 -18.93 24.91
N LEU A 663 22.97 -19.15 24.77
CA LEU A 663 21.90 -18.97 25.77
C LEU A 663 20.79 -19.99 25.42
N PRO A 664 20.03 -20.52 26.40
CA PRO A 664 19.03 -21.56 26.14
C PRO A 664 17.80 -20.98 25.44
N SER A 665 17.82 -20.99 24.12
CA SER A 665 16.76 -20.45 23.27
C SER A 665 16.82 -21.09 21.89
N SER A 666 15.67 -21.27 21.24
CA SER A 666 15.69 -21.65 19.82
C SER A 666 16.23 -20.54 18.94
N PHE A 667 16.12 -19.26 19.37
CA PHE A 667 16.67 -18.12 18.64
C PHE A 667 18.19 -17.98 18.81
N LYS A 668 18.86 -17.50 17.77
CA LYS A 668 20.31 -17.20 17.75
C LYS A 668 20.67 -15.92 18.51
N ILE A 669 20.23 -15.81 19.77
CA ILE A 669 20.43 -14.64 20.63
C ILE A 669 21.91 -14.33 20.85
N GLY A 670 22.77 -15.36 20.97
CA GLY A 670 24.23 -15.16 21.10
C GLY A 670 24.85 -14.42 19.91
N ILE A 671 24.44 -14.78 18.69
CA ILE A 671 24.89 -14.11 17.45
C ILE A 671 24.39 -12.66 17.41
N LEU A 672 23.12 -12.41 17.77
CA LEU A 672 22.58 -11.05 17.89
C LEU A 672 23.33 -10.22 18.95
N ALA A 673 23.67 -10.84 20.09
CA ALA A 673 24.32 -10.18 21.20
C ALA A 673 25.74 -9.72 20.83
N GLN A 674 26.56 -10.65 20.35
CA GLN A 674 27.94 -10.36 19.97
C GLN A 674 28.03 -9.38 18.80
N SER A 675 27.17 -9.52 17.79
CA SER A 675 27.19 -8.65 16.59
C SER A 675 26.72 -7.22 16.88
N SER A 676 25.65 -7.03 17.66
CA SER A 676 25.16 -5.68 18.01
C SER A 676 26.15 -4.90 18.89
N ILE A 677 26.77 -5.57 19.87
CA ILE A 677 27.87 -4.98 20.67
C ILE A 677 29.06 -4.63 19.77
N ALA A 678 29.51 -5.56 18.91
CA ALA A 678 30.63 -5.33 17.99
C ALA A 678 30.40 -4.17 17.02
N LEU A 679 29.18 -4.02 16.48
CA LEU A 679 28.80 -2.89 15.63
C LEU A 679 28.96 -1.55 16.35
N SER A 680 28.50 -1.45 17.60
CA SER A 680 28.59 -0.19 18.37
C SER A 680 30.03 0.16 18.73
N ALA A 681 30.84 -0.83 19.12
CA ALA A 681 32.26 -0.64 19.45
C ALA A 681 33.12 -0.36 18.19
N LEU A 682 32.83 -1.00 17.05
CA LEU A 682 33.48 -0.71 15.77
C LEU A 682 33.15 0.69 15.28
N ALA A 683 31.89 1.13 15.42
CA ALA A 683 31.51 2.50 15.10
C ALA A 683 32.27 3.51 15.99
N ALA A 684 32.42 3.22 17.28
CA ALA A 684 33.22 4.06 18.19
C ALA A 684 34.71 4.09 17.81
N ALA A 685 35.30 2.95 17.44
CA ALA A 685 36.68 2.86 16.96
C ALA A 685 36.88 3.61 15.62
N GLN A 686 35.90 3.55 14.71
CA GLN A 686 35.90 4.30 13.44
C GLN A 686 35.86 5.81 13.67
N ILE A 687 35.01 6.29 14.59
CA ILE A 687 34.97 7.70 15.01
C ILE A 687 36.30 8.12 15.64
N HIS A 688 36.89 7.30 16.52
CA HIS A 688 38.20 7.56 17.11
C HIS A 688 39.29 7.67 16.03
N SER A 689 39.34 6.72 15.10
CA SER A 689 40.30 6.69 13.99
C SER A 689 40.22 7.96 13.14
N LEU A 690 39.00 8.34 12.71
CA LEU A 690 38.77 9.55 11.92
C LEU A 690 39.14 10.84 12.68
N ARG A 691 38.78 10.94 13.96
CA ARG A 691 39.07 12.10 14.81
C ARG A 691 40.56 12.29 15.05
N ASN A 692 41.30 11.19 15.20
CA ASN A 692 42.74 11.18 15.48
C ASN A 692 43.61 11.03 14.22
N LYS A 693 42.99 10.93 13.02
CA LYS A 693 43.67 10.72 11.73
C LYS A 693 44.57 9.48 11.71
N LEU A 694 44.14 8.40 12.35
CA LEU A 694 44.85 7.12 12.30
C LEU A 694 44.72 6.49 10.92
N HIS A 695 45.74 5.75 10.48
CA HIS A 695 45.71 5.05 9.19
C HIS A 695 44.94 3.72 9.23
N ILE A 696 44.69 3.18 10.43
CA ILE A 696 44.04 1.89 10.65
C ILE A 696 43.06 2.07 11.83
N VAL A 697 41.87 1.46 11.72
CA VAL A 697 40.87 1.43 12.79
C VAL A 697 41.36 0.49 13.91
N PRO A 698 41.39 0.91 15.19
CA PRO A 698 41.82 0.03 16.27
C PRO A 698 41.01 -1.28 16.33
N LYS A 699 41.65 -2.40 16.69
CA LYS A 699 40.96 -3.69 16.76
C LYS A 699 39.88 -3.69 17.84
N VAL A 700 38.75 -4.30 17.51
CA VAL A 700 37.58 -4.45 18.39
C VAL A 700 37.40 -5.92 18.70
N HIS A 701 37.51 -6.28 19.98
CA HIS A 701 37.36 -7.67 20.44
C HIS A 701 36.07 -7.81 21.22
N VAL A 702 35.21 -8.78 20.84
CA VAL A 702 33.97 -9.10 21.56
C VAL A 702 33.87 -10.63 21.75
N PRO A 703 34.17 -11.15 22.95
CA PRO A 703 33.99 -12.57 23.26
C PRO A 703 32.50 -12.94 23.36
N LEU A 704 32.08 -14.01 22.69
CA LEU A 704 30.68 -14.45 22.64
C LEU A 704 30.06 -14.65 24.04
N ALA A 705 30.77 -15.33 24.94
CA ALA A 705 30.31 -15.59 26.31
C ALA A 705 30.23 -14.32 27.17
N HIS A 706 31.04 -13.30 26.91
CA HIS A 706 30.94 -12.01 27.62
C HIS A 706 29.74 -11.22 27.10
N ALA A 707 29.50 -11.23 25.78
CA ALA A 707 28.36 -10.57 25.15
C ALA A 707 27.00 -11.10 25.64
N THR A 708 26.86 -12.43 25.84
CA THR A 708 25.61 -13.00 26.38
C THR A 708 25.36 -12.66 27.85
N VAL A 709 26.41 -12.46 28.65
CA VAL A 709 26.33 -11.98 30.03
C VAL A 709 25.97 -10.48 30.08
N ASP A 710 26.55 -9.66 29.20
CA ASP A 710 26.27 -8.21 29.12
C ASP A 710 24.80 -7.93 28.71
N PHE A 711 24.23 -8.78 27.85
CA PHE A 711 22.79 -8.83 27.51
C PHE A 711 21.85 -9.20 28.69
N LYS A 712 22.40 -9.47 29.86
CA LYS A 712 21.69 -9.74 31.12
C LYS A 712 22.22 -8.87 32.27
N SER A 713 22.99 -7.83 31.97
CA SER A 713 23.69 -7.00 32.96
C SER A 713 22.76 -6.39 34.01
N GLU A 714 21.50 -6.09 33.66
CA GLU A 714 20.49 -5.57 34.60
C GLU A 714 20.06 -6.59 35.67
N ARG A 715 20.33 -7.88 35.47
CA ARG A 715 20.00 -8.98 36.39
C ARG A 715 21.20 -9.54 37.14
N LEU A 716 22.41 -9.24 36.67
CA LEU A 716 23.65 -9.90 37.10
C LEU A 716 24.58 -8.98 37.93
N TYR A 717 24.09 -7.81 38.35
CA TYR A 717 24.77 -6.98 39.34
C TYR A 717 24.39 -7.36 40.79
N THR A 718 25.17 -6.88 41.74
CA THR A 718 24.85 -6.88 43.17
C THR A 718 25.20 -5.53 43.78
N LEU A 719 24.49 -5.12 44.83
CA LEU A 719 24.77 -3.97 45.69
C LEU A 719 24.95 -4.47 47.12
N ASP A 720 26.11 -4.21 47.72
CA ASP A 720 26.54 -4.74 49.02
C ASP A 720 26.32 -6.27 49.13
N GLY A 721 26.63 -6.98 48.05
CA GLY A 721 26.46 -8.43 47.91
C GLY A 721 25.02 -8.91 47.68
N ARG A 722 24.03 -8.02 47.57
CA ARG A 722 22.61 -8.35 47.36
C ARG A 722 22.21 -8.19 45.89
N PRO A 723 21.45 -9.13 45.29
CA PRO A 723 20.97 -9.00 43.92
C PRO A 723 19.87 -7.94 43.77
N PRO A 724 19.57 -7.48 42.53
CA PRO A 724 18.39 -6.65 42.25
C PRO A 724 17.09 -7.31 42.71
N THR A 725 16.13 -6.48 43.11
CA THR A 725 14.75 -6.89 43.39
C THR A 725 13.98 -7.18 42.10
N SER A 726 13.02 -8.10 42.15
CA SER A 726 12.13 -8.39 41.01
C SER A 726 11.39 -7.14 40.49
N THR A 727 11.22 -7.05 39.18
CA THR A 727 10.53 -5.96 38.47
C THR A 727 9.09 -6.30 38.06
N TRP A 728 8.62 -7.51 38.35
CA TRP A 728 7.26 -7.95 38.03
C TRP A 728 6.26 -7.40 39.04
N GLY A 729 5.13 -6.88 38.54
CA GLY A 729 4.02 -6.45 39.39
C GLY A 729 3.10 -7.61 39.83
N PRO A 730 2.04 -7.30 40.59
CA PRO A 730 1.17 -8.30 41.20
C PRO A 730 0.20 -8.99 40.23
N ILE A 731 -0.07 -8.42 39.04
CA ILE A 731 -1.12 -8.89 38.11
C ILE A 731 -0.61 -9.25 36.72
N GLY A 732 0.67 -9.08 36.44
CA GLY A 732 1.24 -9.19 35.10
C GLY A 732 1.38 -10.61 34.54
N GLY A 733 2.02 -10.69 33.38
CA GLY A 733 2.31 -11.93 32.68
C GLY A 733 1.17 -12.38 31.76
N LEU A 734 1.18 -13.67 31.40
CA LEU A 734 0.22 -14.25 30.47
C LEU A 734 -1.08 -14.67 31.21
N HIS A 735 -2.22 -14.31 30.63
CA HIS A 735 -3.56 -14.64 31.12
C HIS A 735 -4.36 -15.31 30.01
N LYS A 736 -5.20 -16.27 30.38
CA LYS A 736 -6.09 -16.98 29.44
C LYS A 736 -7.33 -16.13 29.15
N THR A 737 -7.71 -16.04 27.89
CA THR A 737 -8.91 -15.36 27.37
C THR A 737 -9.93 -16.40 26.90
N SER A 738 -11.09 -15.99 26.39
CA SER A 738 -12.12 -16.93 25.88
C SER A 738 -11.65 -17.71 24.66
N ASP A 739 -10.77 -17.11 23.86
CA ASP A 739 -10.31 -17.53 22.53
C ASP A 739 -8.80 -17.83 22.44
N GLY A 740 -8.04 -17.59 23.51
CA GLY A 740 -6.57 -17.64 23.46
C GLY A 740 -5.91 -17.12 24.74
N TYR A 741 -4.94 -16.22 24.58
CA TYR A 741 -4.19 -15.62 25.68
C TYR A 741 -3.81 -14.16 25.39
N ILE A 742 -3.69 -13.36 26.46
CA ILE A 742 -3.18 -11.99 26.44
C ILE A 742 -2.03 -11.85 27.45
N ARG A 743 -0.97 -11.11 27.09
CA ARG A 743 0.07 -10.70 28.06
C ARG A 743 -0.21 -9.30 28.57
N VAL A 744 -0.27 -9.16 29.88
CA VAL A 744 -0.46 -7.90 30.61
C VAL A 744 0.88 -7.43 31.16
N HIS A 745 1.24 -6.18 30.92
CA HIS A 745 2.39 -5.52 31.55
C HIS A 745 1.93 -4.61 32.69
N ASP A 746 2.52 -4.76 33.88
CA ASP A 746 2.04 -4.10 35.10
C ASP A 746 3.15 -3.49 35.98
N SER A 747 4.42 -3.54 35.58
CA SER A 747 5.58 -3.00 36.33
C SER A 747 5.55 -1.49 36.61
N PHE A 748 4.49 -0.77 36.21
CA PHE A 748 4.24 0.62 36.58
C PHE A 748 2.84 0.76 37.17
N PRO A 749 2.64 1.57 38.23
CA PRO A 749 1.34 1.75 38.86
C PRO A 749 0.22 2.19 37.91
N ASN A 750 0.51 3.07 36.95
CA ASN A 750 -0.48 3.50 35.95
C ASN A 750 -0.88 2.39 34.96
N HIS A 751 -0.03 1.37 34.78
CA HIS A 751 -0.34 0.21 33.95
C HIS A 751 -1.12 -0.84 34.73
N CYS A 752 -0.74 -1.09 35.99
CA CYS A 752 -1.49 -1.94 36.91
C CYS A 752 -2.91 -1.40 37.17
N TYR A 753 -3.03 -0.19 37.72
CA TYR A 753 -4.32 0.39 38.10
C TYR A 753 -5.25 0.62 36.91
N GLY A 754 -4.74 1.04 35.75
CA GLY A 754 -5.59 1.23 34.58
C GLY A 754 -6.10 -0.10 34.00
N MET A 755 -5.39 -1.22 34.21
CA MET A 755 -5.91 -2.54 33.85
C MET A 755 -6.97 -3.04 34.84
N LEU A 756 -6.79 -2.77 36.14
CA LEU A 756 -7.82 -3.05 37.16
C LEU A 756 -9.09 -2.22 36.90
N GLU A 757 -8.94 -0.93 36.59
CA GLU A 757 -10.02 -0.02 36.18
C GLU A 757 -10.76 -0.53 34.94
N LEU A 758 -10.04 -0.93 33.89
CA LEU A 758 -10.60 -1.50 32.66
C LEU A 758 -11.43 -2.77 32.93
N LEU A 759 -10.99 -3.61 33.87
CA LEU A 759 -11.66 -4.86 34.24
C LEU A 759 -12.75 -4.69 35.33
N GLY A 760 -12.94 -3.46 35.84
CA GLY A 760 -13.89 -3.17 36.92
C GLY A 760 -13.51 -3.86 38.24
N LEU A 761 -12.23 -3.78 38.63
CA LEU A 761 -11.66 -4.37 39.84
C LEU A 761 -11.08 -3.31 40.77
N ASP A 762 -11.12 -3.58 42.07
CA ASP A 762 -10.49 -2.75 43.10
C ASP A 762 -8.95 -2.80 43.03
N LYS A 763 -8.29 -1.79 43.63
CA LYS A 763 -6.84 -1.55 43.49
C LYS A 763 -5.95 -2.59 44.17
N ASP A 764 -6.52 -3.40 45.06
CA ASP A 764 -5.91 -4.49 45.82
C ASP A 764 -6.28 -5.88 45.26
N ALA A 765 -7.03 -5.94 44.16
CA ALA A 765 -7.41 -7.19 43.50
C ALA A 765 -6.19 -8.03 43.08
N SER A 766 -6.29 -9.35 43.26
CA SER A 766 -5.21 -10.29 43.00
C SER A 766 -5.07 -10.63 41.51
N ARG A 767 -3.96 -11.28 41.16
CA ARG A 767 -3.76 -11.89 39.83
C ARG A 767 -4.88 -12.86 39.45
N GLN A 768 -5.47 -13.53 40.43
CA GLN A 768 -6.55 -14.51 40.21
C GLN A 768 -7.88 -13.81 39.92
N ASP A 769 -8.16 -12.68 40.57
CA ASP A 769 -9.32 -11.84 40.27
C ASP A 769 -9.22 -11.26 38.85
N VAL A 770 -8.04 -10.76 38.47
CA VAL A 770 -7.73 -10.32 37.10
C VAL A 770 -7.95 -11.45 36.10
N ALA A 771 -7.42 -12.65 36.34
CA ALA A 771 -7.63 -13.81 35.47
C ALA A 771 -9.12 -14.18 35.35
N SER A 772 -9.89 -14.10 36.45
CA SER A 772 -11.33 -14.39 36.47
C SER A 772 -12.16 -13.41 35.64
N LYS A 773 -11.67 -12.18 35.43
CA LYS A 773 -12.27 -11.20 34.51
C LYS A 773 -11.81 -11.44 33.07
N ILE A 774 -10.51 -11.56 32.84
CA ILE A 774 -9.89 -11.69 31.50
C ILE A 774 -10.39 -12.92 30.74
N VAL A 775 -10.69 -14.04 31.43
CA VAL A 775 -11.18 -15.27 30.78
C VAL A 775 -12.49 -15.09 29.98
N ASN A 776 -13.26 -14.03 30.24
CA ASN A 776 -14.51 -13.72 29.54
C ASN A 776 -14.35 -12.76 28.35
N TRP A 777 -13.13 -12.29 28.07
CA TRP A 777 -12.82 -11.43 26.93
C TRP A 777 -12.20 -12.23 25.79
N SER A 778 -12.35 -11.77 24.54
CA SER A 778 -11.41 -12.13 23.47
C SER A 778 -10.05 -11.45 23.71
N ALA A 779 -8.96 -12.13 23.35
CA ALA A 779 -7.60 -11.60 23.44
C ALA A 779 -7.41 -10.33 22.58
N VAL A 780 -7.98 -10.32 21.37
CA VAL A 780 -7.80 -9.21 20.42
C VAL A 780 -8.68 -8.03 20.81
N ASP A 781 -9.90 -8.27 21.30
CA ASP A 781 -10.78 -7.20 21.80
C ASP A 781 -10.19 -6.53 23.04
N LEU A 782 -9.68 -7.32 24.00
CA LEU A 782 -9.05 -6.77 25.19
C LEU A 782 -7.74 -6.03 24.87
N GLU A 783 -6.93 -6.51 23.92
CA GLU A 783 -5.80 -5.73 23.38
C GLU A 783 -6.30 -4.40 22.77
N ASN A 784 -7.34 -4.44 21.95
CA ASN A 784 -7.85 -3.25 21.27
C ASN A 784 -8.36 -2.22 22.26
N VAL A 785 -9.17 -2.61 23.27
CA VAL A 785 -9.65 -1.70 24.31
C VAL A 785 -8.49 -1.17 25.16
N ALA A 786 -7.55 -2.02 25.60
CA ALA A 786 -6.40 -1.60 26.39
C ALA A 786 -5.47 -0.63 25.62
N THR A 787 -5.33 -0.81 24.30
CA THR A 787 -4.43 -0.01 23.45
C THR A 787 -5.10 1.15 22.71
N ALA A 788 -6.44 1.23 22.67
CA ALA A 788 -7.20 2.21 21.87
C ALA A 788 -6.78 3.67 22.11
N GLU A 789 -6.65 4.07 23.37
CA GLU A 789 -6.20 5.42 23.76
C GLU A 789 -4.67 5.50 23.99
N GLY A 790 -3.96 4.38 23.81
CA GLY A 790 -2.55 4.24 24.16
C GLY A 790 -2.27 4.47 25.65
N LYS A 791 -3.24 4.19 26.53
CA LYS A 791 -3.11 4.27 27.98
C LYS A 791 -2.39 3.04 28.55
N LEU A 792 -2.76 1.83 28.12
CA LEU A 792 -2.19 0.58 28.63
C LEU A 792 -1.24 -0.10 27.63
N ALA A 793 -0.65 -1.20 28.08
CA ALA A 793 0.27 -2.04 27.32
C ALA A 793 -0.06 -3.52 27.63
N ALA A 794 -1.00 -4.07 26.86
CA ALA A 794 -1.38 -5.48 26.91
C ALA A 794 -1.64 -5.96 25.48
N TYR A 795 -1.19 -7.17 25.14
CA TYR A 795 -1.20 -7.68 23.75
C TYR A 795 -1.60 -9.14 23.68
N ALA A 796 -2.42 -9.47 22.68
CA ALA A 796 -2.80 -10.83 22.38
C ALA A 796 -1.59 -11.65 21.95
N LEU A 797 -1.48 -12.86 22.49
CA LEU A 797 -0.54 -13.88 22.03
C LEU A 797 -0.91 -14.29 20.61
N ARG A 798 0.07 -14.31 19.72
CA ARG A 798 -0.12 -14.66 18.30
C ARG A 798 0.96 -15.63 17.84
N SER A 799 0.65 -16.42 16.81
CA SER A 799 1.63 -17.14 16.00
C SER A 799 2.26 -16.22 14.93
N TYR A 800 3.33 -16.68 14.26
CA TYR A 800 3.91 -15.93 13.14
C TYR A 800 2.91 -15.67 12.00
N ALA A 801 2.10 -16.67 11.64
CA ALA A 801 1.09 -16.51 10.58
C ALA A 801 0.07 -15.41 10.93
N GLN A 802 -0.39 -15.38 12.18
CA GLN A 802 -1.30 -14.34 12.66
C GLN A 802 -0.63 -12.94 12.68
N TRP A 803 0.65 -12.85 13.02
CA TRP A 803 1.41 -11.60 12.99
C TRP A 803 1.66 -11.08 11.57
N ASP A 804 2.02 -11.94 10.61
CA ASP A 804 2.38 -11.54 9.25
C ASP A 804 1.17 -11.10 8.40
N CYS A 805 -0.03 -11.52 8.81
CA CYS A 805 -1.30 -10.96 8.32
C CYS A 805 -1.53 -9.49 8.73
N LEU A 806 -0.91 -9.00 9.81
CA LEU A 806 -1.15 -7.64 10.30
C LEU A 806 -0.44 -6.57 9.45
N PRO A 807 -1.09 -5.42 9.17
CA PRO A 807 -0.43 -4.29 8.50
C PRO A 807 0.81 -3.77 9.23
N GLN A 808 0.93 -3.99 10.55
CA GLN A 808 2.14 -3.61 11.30
C GLN A 808 3.36 -4.45 10.93
N SER A 809 3.24 -5.78 10.82
CA SER A 809 4.37 -6.67 10.44
C SER A 809 4.99 -6.24 9.11
N ARG A 810 4.12 -5.84 8.16
CA ARG A 810 4.47 -5.38 6.82
C ARG A 810 5.14 -4.00 6.79
N ALA A 811 4.87 -3.13 7.77
CA ALA A 811 5.41 -1.76 7.83
C ALA A 811 6.82 -1.65 8.47
N ILE A 812 7.28 -2.71 9.14
CA ILE A 812 8.59 -2.79 9.80
C ILE A 812 9.69 -3.08 8.76
N SER A 813 10.83 -2.39 8.88
CA SER A 813 12.00 -2.54 7.99
C SER A 813 12.59 -3.96 8.02
N SER A 814 13.35 -4.34 6.99
CA SER A 814 14.11 -5.59 6.94
C SER A 814 15.49 -5.50 7.62
N LEU A 815 15.94 -4.27 7.93
CA LEU A 815 17.11 -3.94 8.74
C LEU A 815 16.67 -3.32 10.09
N PRO A 816 17.45 -3.48 11.18
CA PRO A 816 17.04 -3.02 12.50
C PRO A 816 17.28 -1.52 12.76
N ILE A 817 18.05 -0.84 11.90
CA ILE A 817 18.45 0.57 12.06
C ILE A 817 18.05 1.35 10.80
N ASP A 818 17.21 2.38 10.97
CA ASP A 818 16.91 3.36 9.91
C ASP A 818 17.65 4.68 10.22
N VAL A 819 18.68 5.06 9.44
CA VAL A 819 19.39 6.36 9.54
C VAL A 819 18.96 7.26 8.38
N ASN A 820 18.44 8.45 8.67
CA ASN A 820 17.86 9.36 7.69
C ASN A 820 18.30 10.82 7.92
N PRO A 821 18.68 11.58 6.87
CA PRO A 821 18.90 13.01 6.99
C PRO A 821 17.56 13.74 7.21
N VAL A 822 17.55 14.83 7.96
CA VAL A 822 16.34 15.65 8.14
C VAL A 822 16.46 16.94 7.33
N LEU A 823 15.61 17.06 6.31
CA LEU A 823 15.55 18.24 5.45
C LEU A 823 14.79 19.37 6.16
N ALA A 824 15.49 20.47 6.44
CA ALA A 824 14.87 21.67 7.02
C ALA A 824 14.03 22.43 5.96
N PRO A 825 12.90 23.04 6.35
CA PRO A 825 12.12 23.89 5.45
C PRO A 825 12.91 25.13 5.00
N GLN A 826 12.87 25.45 3.69
CA GLN A 826 13.69 26.46 3.01
C GLN A 826 13.53 27.93 3.45
N ARG A 827 12.83 28.23 4.56
CA ARG A 827 12.53 29.60 5.02
C ARG A 827 13.19 30.01 6.34
N ALA A 828 14.05 29.17 6.92
CA ALA A 828 14.76 29.53 8.14
C ALA A 828 15.97 30.42 7.83
N ASP A 829 15.85 31.73 8.10
CA ASP A 829 16.98 32.66 8.20
C ASP A 829 17.86 32.24 9.39
N VAL A 830 18.87 31.43 9.08
CA VAL A 830 19.85 30.94 10.05
C VAL A 830 21.22 31.05 9.40
N SER A 831 21.95 32.07 9.84
CA SER A 831 23.28 32.46 9.35
C SER A 831 24.40 31.46 9.69
N SER A 832 24.13 30.43 10.50
CA SER A 832 25.09 29.36 10.78
C SER A 832 25.22 28.43 9.57
N LYS A 833 26.38 28.48 8.91
CA LYS A 833 26.83 27.40 8.02
C LYS A 833 26.86 26.08 8.82
N PRO A 834 26.49 24.92 8.23
CA PRO A 834 26.67 23.64 8.90
C PRO A 834 28.14 23.46 9.29
N ALA A 835 28.39 22.96 10.50
CA ALA A 835 29.75 22.71 10.96
C ALA A 835 30.37 21.57 10.15
N ARG A 836 31.69 21.62 9.91
CA ARG A 836 32.42 20.58 9.19
C ARG A 836 33.34 19.83 10.16
N GLY A 837 33.25 18.51 10.15
CA GLY A 837 34.05 17.64 11.01
C GLY A 837 33.42 17.45 12.39
N PHE A 838 34.23 17.02 13.36
CA PHE A 838 33.76 16.78 14.72
C PHE A 838 33.50 18.08 15.50
N PRO A 839 32.58 18.06 16.48
CA PRO A 839 32.37 19.17 17.40
C PRO A 839 33.66 19.58 18.11
N ALA A 840 33.84 20.89 18.33
CA ALA A 840 35.09 21.43 18.90
C ALA A 840 35.37 20.94 20.34
N TRP A 841 34.36 20.46 21.05
CA TRP A 841 34.45 19.87 22.39
C TRP A 841 34.82 18.36 22.38
N MET A 842 35.02 17.74 21.22
CA MET A 842 35.57 16.38 21.10
C MET A 842 37.08 16.41 20.81
N PRO A 843 37.97 16.41 21.83
CA PRO A 843 39.41 16.55 21.63
C PRO A 843 40.03 15.33 20.93
N SER A 844 41.04 15.60 20.09
CA SER A 844 41.98 14.59 19.60
C SER A 844 42.96 14.16 20.70
N GLY A 845 43.49 12.94 20.61
CA GLY A 845 44.52 12.40 21.51
C GLY A 845 44.00 11.81 22.82
N SER A 846 42.67 11.73 23.02
CA SER A 846 42.08 11.06 24.19
C SER A 846 42.15 9.54 24.10
N SER A 847 42.39 8.87 25.23
CA SER A 847 42.32 7.42 25.40
C SER A 847 40.90 6.83 25.26
N GLN A 848 39.84 7.64 25.25
CA GLN A 848 38.46 7.17 25.06
C GLN A 848 37.89 7.56 23.69
N CYS A 849 37.26 6.60 23.00
CA CYS A 849 36.79 6.74 21.61
C CYS A 849 35.87 7.95 21.38
N LEU A 850 34.93 8.19 22.29
CA LEU A 850 33.88 9.21 22.19
C LEU A 850 34.07 10.38 23.15
N LYS A 851 35.27 10.55 23.73
CA LYS A 851 35.53 11.62 24.72
C LYS A 851 35.01 12.97 24.23
N GLY A 852 34.14 13.58 25.02
CA GLY A 852 33.56 14.89 24.76
C GLY A 852 32.26 14.87 23.93
N LEU A 853 31.81 13.73 23.37
CA LEU A 853 30.51 13.65 22.71
C LEU A 853 29.39 13.96 23.71
N ARG A 854 28.56 14.97 23.43
CA ARG A 854 27.52 15.45 24.35
C ARG A 854 26.17 14.84 24.03
N VAL A 855 25.60 14.09 24.98
CA VAL A 855 24.33 13.37 24.79
C VAL A 855 23.31 13.83 25.83
N VAL A 856 22.16 14.32 25.37
CA VAL A 856 20.96 14.47 26.21
C VAL A 856 20.11 13.21 26.03
N GLU A 857 19.89 12.47 27.09
CA GLU A 857 19.05 11.28 27.09
C GLU A 857 17.74 11.54 27.86
N MET A 858 16.60 11.43 27.18
CA MET A 858 15.26 11.44 27.78
C MET A 858 14.62 10.06 27.60
N SER A 859 14.98 9.12 28.46
CA SER A 859 14.66 7.71 28.27
C SER A 859 14.40 6.96 29.59
N ARG A 860 13.85 5.73 29.51
CA ARG A 860 13.46 4.88 30.64
C ARG A 860 13.52 3.39 30.25
N VAL A 861 13.42 2.50 31.25
CA VAL A 861 13.37 1.03 31.08
C VAL A 861 14.72 0.50 30.59
N ILE A 862 14.82 -0.27 29.48
CA ILE A 862 16.07 -0.96 29.10
C ILE A 862 16.62 -0.45 27.77
N ALA A 863 15.86 -0.54 26.67
CA ALA A 863 16.40 -0.36 25.32
C ALA A 863 17.10 1.00 25.06
N ALA A 864 16.43 2.12 25.39
CA ALA A 864 17.04 3.43 25.21
C ALA A 864 18.13 3.73 26.26
N PRO A 865 18.00 3.34 27.54
CA PRO A 865 19.10 3.45 28.49
C PRO A 865 20.36 2.66 28.12
N VAL A 866 20.24 1.49 27.49
CA VAL A 866 21.39 0.74 26.97
C VAL A 866 22.18 1.57 25.96
N CYS A 867 21.51 2.25 25.02
CA CYS A 867 22.19 3.14 24.05
C CYS A 867 23.08 4.19 24.73
N GLY A 868 22.54 4.92 25.73
CA GLY A 868 23.34 5.90 26.48
C GLY A 868 24.43 5.26 27.33
N LYS A 869 24.19 4.08 27.92
CA LYS A 869 25.19 3.30 28.67
C LYS A 869 26.36 2.91 27.76
N THR A 870 26.10 2.45 26.54
CA THR A 870 27.11 2.11 25.52
C THR A 870 27.92 3.35 25.10
N LEU A 871 27.27 4.48 24.80
CA LEU A 871 27.96 5.71 24.44
C LEU A 871 28.88 6.21 25.59
N ALA A 872 28.40 6.14 26.84
CA ALA A 872 29.19 6.47 28.02
C ALA A 872 30.35 5.49 28.28
N ALA A 873 30.20 4.19 27.98
CA ALA A 873 31.28 3.19 28.07
C ALA A 873 32.46 3.54 27.17
N HIS A 874 32.21 4.21 26.05
CA HIS A 874 33.22 4.71 25.12
C HIS A 874 33.63 6.17 25.38
N GLY A 875 33.15 6.80 26.47
CA GLY A 875 33.61 8.11 26.97
C GLY A 875 32.74 9.33 26.60
N ALA A 876 31.53 9.14 26.07
CA ALA A 876 30.59 10.24 25.87
C ALA A 876 30.13 10.84 27.21
N ASP A 877 29.85 12.14 27.25
CA ASP A 877 29.21 12.81 28.38
C ASP A 877 27.69 12.73 28.22
N VAL A 878 27.07 11.83 28.98
CA VAL A 878 25.65 11.50 28.88
C VAL A 878 24.88 12.09 30.07
N ILE A 879 24.08 13.11 29.80
CA ILE A 879 23.14 13.68 30.75
C ILE A 879 21.78 13.00 30.57
N TRP A 880 21.42 12.15 31.52
CA TRP A 880 20.12 11.50 31.60
C TRP A 880 19.13 12.42 32.31
N VAL A 881 18.23 13.01 31.52
CA VAL A 881 17.17 13.91 31.98
C VAL A 881 15.94 13.09 32.35
N THR A 882 15.62 13.10 33.64
CA THR A 882 14.40 12.57 34.24
C THR A 882 13.57 13.71 34.84
N SER A 883 12.46 13.42 35.52
CA SER A 883 11.57 14.42 36.13
C SER A 883 11.26 14.05 37.59
N PRO A 884 11.16 15.02 38.52
CA PRO A 884 10.77 14.75 39.92
C PRO A 884 9.41 14.06 40.09
N ARG A 885 8.57 14.07 39.04
CA ARG A 885 7.25 13.45 39.02
C ARG A 885 7.23 12.04 38.43
N LEU A 886 8.38 11.47 38.09
CA LEU A 886 8.53 10.10 37.62
C LEU A 886 9.21 9.25 38.70
N PRO A 887 8.72 8.02 38.99
CA PRO A 887 9.35 7.17 39.99
C PRO A 887 10.72 6.66 39.52
N ASP A 888 11.65 6.48 40.44
CA ASP A 888 12.91 5.73 40.24
C ASP A 888 12.62 4.23 40.02
N LEU A 889 13.48 3.52 39.28
CA LEU A 889 13.38 2.06 39.04
C LEU A 889 14.63 1.34 39.58
N PRO A 890 14.74 1.10 40.91
CA PRO A 890 15.98 0.65 41.56
C PRO A 890 16.58 -0.67 41.05
N ALA A 891 15.80 -1.52 40.38
CA ALA A 891 16.27 -2.79 39.83
C ALA A 891 16.89 -2.68 38.42
N ILE A 892 16.75 -1.54 37.74
CA ILE A 892 17.21 -1.34 36.36
C ILE A 892 18.07 -0.07 36.26
N ASP A 893 17.61 1.05 36.84
CA ASP A 893 18.28 2.35 36.75
C ASP A 893 19.68 2.36 37.39
N ARG A 894 20.00 1.36 38.23
CA ARG A 894 21.32 1.21 38.86
C ARG A 894 22.37 0.71 37.87
N ASP A 895 22.11 -0.34 37.11
CA ASP A 895 23.05 -0.79 36.07
C ASP A 895 23.01 0.13 34.84
N LEU A 896 21.82 0.56 34.41
CA LEU A 896 21.69 1.38 33.19
C LEU A 896 22.00 2.87 33.41
N GLY A 897 22.21 3.30 34.66
CA GLY A 897 22.78 4.60 35.03
C GLY A 897 24.31 4.66 35.02
N ARG A 898 25.01 3.52 34.84
CA ARG A 898 26.49 3.49 34.79
C ARG A 898 27.00 4.36 33.63
N GLY A 899 27.97 5.21 33.94
CA GLY A 899 28.56 6.19 33.02
C GLY A 899 27.79 7.50 32.85
N LYS A 900 26.56 7.61 33.39
CA LYS A 900 25.67 8.76 33.14
C LYS A 900 25.63 9.73 34.31
N ARG A 901 25.34 10.99 34.00
CA ARG A 901 24.97 12.03 34.98
C ARG A 901 23.45 12.16 34.96
N THR A 902 22.81 12.20 36.13
CA THR A 902 21.33 12.14 36.25
C THR A 902 20.78 13.46 36.77
N VAL A 903 19.95 14.11 35.96
CA VAL A 903 19.38 15.43 36.27
C VAL A 903 17.85 15.33 36.27
N GLN A 904 17.20 16.04 37.19
CA GLN A 904 15.73 16.10 37.25
C GLN A 904 15.23 17.47 36.79
N LEU A 905 14.53 17.50 35.65
CA LEU A 905 13.92 18.70 35.09
C LEU A 905 12.42 18.47 34.88
N ASP A 906 11.58 19.34 35.43
CA ASP A 906 10.15 19.34 35.15
C ASP A 906 9.83 20.21 33.94
N ILE A 907 9.79 19.62 32.75
CA ILE A 907 9.54 20.31 31.47
C ILE A 907 8.16 21.00 31.34
N GLN A 908 7.27 20.88 32.34
CA GLN A 908 6.06 21.71 32.43
C GLN A 908 6.31 23.06 33.13
N LYS A 909 7.40 23.19 33.91
CA LYS A 909 7.87 24.47 34.44
C LYS A 909 8.67 25.20 33.35
N PRO A 910 8.41 26.50 33.11
CA PRO A 910 9.15 27.27 32.11
C PRO A 910 10.66 27.32 32.35
N GLU A 911 11.10 27.39 33.60
CA GLU A 911 12.52 27.47 33.99
C GLU A 911 13.29 26.16 33.69
N ASP A 912 12.80 25.02 34.17
CA ASP A 912 13.38 23.70 33.88
C ASP A 912 13.35 23.39 32.38
N LYS A 913 12.29 23.81 31.67
CA LYS A 913 12.22 23.72 30.21
C LYS A 913 13.27 24.59 29.53
N ALA A 914 13.56 25.78 30.04
CA ALA A 914 14.63 26.64 29.50
C ALA A 914 16.02 25.99 29.70
N ARG A 915 16.31 25.41 30.88
CA ARG A 915 17.55 24.64 31.13
C ARG A 915 17.68 23.45 30.17
N LEU A 916 16.60 22.71 29.91
CA LEU A 916 16.61 21.63 28.91
C LEU A 916 16.89 22.14 27.49
N LEU A 917 16.29 23.26 27.08
CA LEU A 917 16.51 23.86 25.75
C LEU A 917 17.94 24.38 25.58
N GLU A 918 18.61 24.78 26.65
CA GLU A 918 20.03 25.16 26.65
C GLU A 918 20.97 23.97 26.46
N LEU A 919 20.70 22.85 27.14
CA LEU A 919 21.39 21.57 26.88
C LEU A 919 21.18 21.12 25.43
N LEU A 920 19.95 21.14 24.92
CA LEU A 920 19.63 20.72 23.54
C LEU A 920 20.25 21.61 22.46
N ARG A 921 20.49 22.90 22.76
CA ARG A 921 21.21 23.83 21.87
C ARG A 921 22.68 23.45 21.69
N THR A 922 23.26 22.72 22.65
CA THR A 922 24.71 22.48 22.75
C THR A 922 25.11 21.01 22.83
N CYS A 923 24.15 20.08 22.70
CA CYS A 923 24.41 18.65 22.57
C CYS A 923 24.71 18.24 21.12
N ASP A 924 25.30 17.07 20.96
CA ASP A 924 25.49 16.43 19.65
C ASP A 924 24.34 15.46 19.35
N VAL A 925 23.86 14.77 20.40
CA VAL A 925 22.85 13.71 20.30
C VAL A 925 21.71 13.98 21.28
N PHE A 926 20.48 13.78 20.82
CA PHE A 926 19.29 13.66 21.66
C PHE A 926 18.72 12.24 21.52
N VAL A 927 18.82 11.45 22.60
CA VAL A 927 18.29 10.08 22.68
C VAL A 927 16.95 10.12 23.40
N GLN A 928 15.91 9.52 22.83
CA GLN A 928 14.61 9.40 23.50
C GLN A 928 13.94 8.04 23.31
N GLY A 929 13.36 7.55 24.40
CA GLY A 929 12.67 6.25 24.48
C GLY A 929 11.20 6.34 24.83
N PHE A 930 10.57 7.50 24.64
CA PHE A 930 9.15 7.68 24.88
C PHE A 930 8.33 7.29 23.64
N ARG A 931 7.08 6.88 23.88
CA ARG A 931 6.12 6.55 22.81
C ARG A 931 6.11 7.66 21.73
N PRO A 932 6.28 7.34 20.44
CA PRO A 932 6.43 8.33 19.38
C PRO A 932 5.38 9.45 19.43
N GLY A 933 5.84 10.69 19.31
CA GLY A 933 5.01 11.90 19.42
C GLY A 933 4.78 12.42 20.84
N SER A 934 5.07 11.66 21.90
CA SER A 934 4.76 12.10 23.29
C SER A 934 5.57 13.31 23.76
N LEU A 935 6.82 13.46 23.29
CA LEU A 935 7.65 14.65 23.55
C LEU A 935 7.47 15.77 22.50
N ALA A 936 6.70 15.54 21.43
CA ALA A 936 6.60 16.46 20.29
C ALA A 936 5.69 17.67 20.61
N SER A 937 4.57 17.85 19.90
CA SER A 937 3.67 19.00 20.05
C SER A 937 3.29 19.39 21.49
N PRO A 938 3.09 18.45 22.46
CA PRO A 938 2.77 18.82 23.85
C PRO A 938 3.90 19.54 24.60
N HIS A 939 5.16 19.35 24.20
CA HIS A 939 6.33 19.86 24.93
C HIS A 939 7.30 20.69 24.05
N GLY A 940 7.14 20.68 22.73
CA GLY A 940 7.97 21.44 21.79
C GLY A 940 9.29 20.77 21.42
N LEU A 941 9.40 19.44 21.56
CA LEU A 941 10.60 18.65 21.22
C LEU A 941 10.34 17.77 19.98
N SER A 942 9.56 18.25 19.00
CA SER A 942 9.46 17.55 17.71
C SER A 942 10.77 17.67 16.92
N PRO A 943 11.07 16.77 15.96
CA PRO A 943 12.30 16.86 15.18
C PRO A 943 12.50 18.20 14.46
N ALA A 944 11.41 18.82 13.99
CA ALA A 944 11.43 20.12 13.34
C ALA A 944 11.69 21.29 14.31
N GLU A 945 11.47 21.11 15.62
CA GLU A 945 11.79 22.09 16.66
C GLU A 945 13.23 21.91 17.14
N LEU A 946 13.64 20.65 17.38
CA LEU A 946 15.02 20.30 17.75
C LEU A 946 16.04 20.82 16.72
N ILE A 947 15.75 20.71 15.42
CA ILE A 947 16.62 21.23 14.35
C ILE A 947 16.66 22.77 14.29
N LYS A 948 15.60 23.46 14.72
CA LYS A 948 15.63 24.93 14.86
C LYS A 948 16.49 25.36 16.05
N ILE A 949 16.51 24.56 17.12
CA ILE A 949 17.33 24.78 18.31
C ILE A 949 18.80 24.46 18.02
N ASN A 950 19.06 23.39 17.28
CA ASN A 950 20.39 22.86 16.98
C ASN A 950 20.43 22.20 15.58
N PRO A 951 20.90 22.91 14.54
CA PRO A 951 20.93 22.39 13.16
C PRO A 951 21.94 21.27 12.86
N ASN A 952 22.69 20.76 13.86
CA ASN A 952 23.61 19.63 13.69
C ASN A 952 23.19 18.40 14.51
N ILE A 953 22.07 18.47 15.24
CA ILE A 953 21.63 17.45 16.20
C ILE A 953 21.33 16.09 15.55
N ILE A 954 21.73 15.02 16.23
CA ILE A 954 21.36 13.63 15.91
C ILE A 954 20.21 13.22 16.83
N ILE A 955 19.04 12.96 16.25
CA ILE A 955 17.80 12.62 16.97
C ILE A 955 17.61 11.10 16.93
N ALA A 956 17.89 10.44 18.04
CA ALA A 956 17.85 8.99 18.19
C ALA A 956 16.56 8.54 18.90
N ASN A 957 15.66 7.90 18.17
CA ASN A 957 14.37 7.43 18.66
C ASN A 957 14.37 5.91 18.88
N MET A 958 14.04 5.49 20.10
CA MET A 958 13.69 4.11 20.42
C MET A 958 12.16 3.95 20.46
N SER A 959 11.64 2.85 19.91
CA SER A 959 10.19 2.57 19.93
C SER A 959 9.89 1.07 19.95
N ALA A 960 8.67 0.68 20.34
CA ALA A 960 8.28 -0.73 20.31
C ALA A 960 8.08 -1.25 18.87
N PHE A 961 7.34 -0.51 18.04
CA PHE A 961 6.85 -0.99 16.73
C PHE A 961 7.43 -0.25 15.51
N GLY A 962 8.31 0.73 15.71
CA GLY A 962 8.89 1.54 14.65
C GLY A 962 8.06 2.78 14.30
N PRO A 963 8.59 3.67 13.44
CA PRO A 963 7.92 4.93 13.08
C PRO A 963 6.83 4.78 12.01
N ARG A 964 6.59 3.57 11.49
CA ARG A 964 5.66 3.25 10.40
C ARG A 964 4.59 2.24 10.84
N GLY A 965 3.45 2.24 10.15
CA GLY A 965 2.34 1.32 10.38
C GLY A 965 1.36 1.76 11.48
N PRO A 966 0.21 1.07 11.62
CA PRO A 966 -0.87 1.47 12.51
C PRO A 966 -0.51 1.44 14.01
N TRP A 967 0.54 0.70 14.41
CA TRP A 967 0.96 0.56 15.81
C TRP A 967 2.14 1.46 16.17
N ALA A 968 2.63 2.32 15.26
CA ALA A 968 3.75 3.23 15.52
C ALA A 968 3.54 4.13 16.76
N GLY A 969 2.27 4.47 17.07
CA GLY A 969 1.88 5.23 18.25
C GLY A 969 1.50 4.40 19.49
N ARG A 970 1.63 3.07 19.47
CA ARG A 970 1.30 2.20 20.62
C ARG A 970 2.47 2.08 21.60
N ARG A 971 2.16 1.76 22.86
CA ARG A 971 3.16 1.39 23.89
C ARG A 971 3.60 -0.06 23.68
N GLY A 972 4.83 -0.39 24.05
CA GLY A 972 5.29 -1.76 24.08
C GLY A 972 6.57 -1.91 24.90
N TYR A 973 6.87 -3.17 25.21
CA TYR A 973 8.02 -3.66 25.94
C TYR A 973 8.47 -4.94 25.23
N ASP A 974 9.73 -5.35 25.38
CA ASP A 974 10.30 -6.54 24.72
C ASP A 974 9.38 -7.76 24.85
N SER A 975 9.05 -8.18 26.07
CA SER A 975 8.12 -9.31 26.33
C SER A 975 6.74 -9.20 25.65
N LEU A 976 6.21 -7.98 25.43
CA LEU A 976 4.95 -7.79 24.70
C LEU A 976 5.15 -7.93 23.19
N VAL A 977 6.28 -7.44 22.67
CA VAL A 977 6.66 -7.62 21.26
C VAL A 977 6.91 -9.09 20.95
N GLN A 978 7.59 -9.84 21.83
CA GLN A 978 7.72 -11.30 21.68
C GLN A 978 6.36 -12.01 21.64
N THR A 979 5.39 -11.55 22.45
CA THR A 979 4.05 -12.15 22.54
C THR A 979 3.21 -11.86 21.30
N CYS A 980 3.17 -10.62 20.82
CA CYS A 980 2.33 -10.25 19.68
C CYS A 980 2.90 -10.66 18.33
N SER A 981 4.20 -11.00 18.25
CA SER A 981 4.92 -11.23 16.99
C SER A 981 5.03 -12.67 16.53
N GLY A 982 4.66 -13.66 17.36
CA GLY A 982 4.93 -15.08 17.08
C GLY A 982 6.10 -15.67 17.83
N MET A 983 7.04 -14.86 18.35
CA MET A 983 8.26 -15.39 18.99
C MET A 983 7.96 -16.34 20.15
N ASN A 984 7.05 -15.96 21.08
CA ASN A 984 6.82 -16.79 22.26
C ASN A 984 6.13 -18.12 21.92
N VAL A 985 5.26 -18.15 20.91
CA VAL A 985 4.64 -19.39 20.43
C VAL A 985 5.73 -20.29 19.81
N SER A 986 6.54 -19.73 18.91
CA SER A 986 7.59 -20.49 18.23
C SER A 986 8.67 -21.03 19.18
N GLU A 987 9.02 -20.29 20.23
CA GLU A 987 9.95 -20.75 21.27
C GLU A 987 9.39 -21.94 22.07
N ALA A 988 8.08 -21.98 22.31
CA ALA A 988 7.42 -23.09 22.99
C ALA A 988 7.26 -24.33 22.09
N GLU A 989 7.04 -24.13 20.79
CA GLU A 989 7.01 -25.21 19.79
C GLU A 989 8.37 -25.93 19.71
N HIS A 990 9.48 -25.19 19.58
CA HIS A 990 10.83 -25.74 19.52
C HIS A 990 11.25 -26.46 20.80
N ALA A 991 10.69 -26.06 21.95
CA ALA A 991 10.93 -26.68 23.24
C ALA A 991 10.32 -28.08 23.42
N GLY A 992 9.65 -28.63 22.40
CA GLY A 992 9.07 -29.98 22.45
C GLY A 992 7.63 -30.06 22.95
N GLY A 993 6.89 -28.94 22.95
CA GLY A 993 5.42 -28.96 23.00
C GLY A 993 4.80 -29.57 24.27
N GLY A 994 5.44 -29.44 25.44
CA GLY A 994 4.96 -29.96 26.73
C GLY A 994 3.70 -29.30 27.31
N GLY A 995 2.77 -28.83 26.47
CA GLY A 995 1.55 -28.10 26.85
C GLY A 995 1.73 -26.59 27.11
N GLU A 996 2.97 -26.07 27.03
CA GLU A 996 3.24 -24.64 27.15
C GLU A 996 2.83 -23.90 25.87
N VAL A 997 1.94 -22.92 25.98
CA VAL A 997 1.42 -22.16 24.82
C VAL A 997 2.32 -21.01 24.38
N ALA A 998 3.26 -20.58 25.24
CA ALA A 998 4.13 -19.44 25.01
C ALA A 998 5.32 -19.43 25.97
N ARG A 999 6.55 -19.47 25.43
CA ARG A 999 7.81 -19.42 26.19
C ARG A 999 8.53 -18.09 25.97
N SER A 1000 9.06 -17.50 27.04
CA SER A 1000 9.84 -16.25 26.95
C SER A 1000 11.32 -16.52 26.71
N THR A 1001 12.02 -15.65 25.99
CA THR A 1001 13.48 -15.76 25.82
C THR A 1001 14.22 -15.57 27.16
N PRO A 1002 15.44 -16.11 27.33
CA PRO A 1002 16.18 -16.05 28.61
C PRO A 1002 16.58 -14.63 29.06
N CYS A 1003 16.57 -13.65 28.15
CA CYS A 1003 16.86 -12.22 28.40
C CYS A 1003 15.89 -11.30 27.64
N GLN A 1004 15.90 -9.99 27.94
CA GLN A 1004 15.24 -8.99 27.08
C GLN A 1004 16.14 -8.71 25.87
N ALA A 1005 16.21 -9.69 24.96
CA ALA A 1005 17.12 -9.68 23.82
C ALA A 1005 16.80 -8.57 22.80
N LEU A 1006 15.53 -8.20 22.66
CA LEU A 1006 15.11 -7.12 21.75
C LEU A 1006 15.47 -5.76 22.34
N ASP A 1007 15.28 -5.56 23.65
CA ASP A 1007 15.63 -4.30 24.33
C ASP A 1007 17.14 -4.04 24.24
N HIS A 1008 17.97 -4.99 24.68
CA HIS A 1008 19.44 -4.82 24.68
C HIS A 1008 20.01 -4.62 23.27
N ALA A 1009 19.65 -5.48 22.31
CA ALA A 1009 20.14 -5.34 20.94
C ALA A 1009 19.67 -4.03 20.29
N ALA A 1010 18.43 -3.60 20.54
CA ALA A 1010 17.95 -2.30 20.08
C ALA A 1010 18.78 -1.15 20.64
N GLY A 1011 19.20 -1.21 21.91
CA GLY A 1011 20.08 -0.21 22.52
C GLY A 1011 21.45 -0.10 21.82
N TYR A 1012 22.14 -1.22 21.63
CA TYR A 1012 23.42 -1.26 20.91
C TYR A 1012 23.28 -0.82 19.43
N PHE A 1013 22.21 -1.23 18.76
CA PHE A 1013 21.89 -0.80 17.40
C PHE A 1013 21.58 0.71 17.32
N LEU A 1014 20.91 1.30 18.32
CA LEU A 1014 20.66 2.74 18.36
C LEU A 1014 21.97 3.52 18.57
N ALA A 1015 22.88 3.02 19.42
CA ALA A 1015 24.22 3.59 19.56
C ALA A 1015 25.02 3.49 18.25
N THR A 1016 24.94 2.36 17.55
CA THR A 1016 25.54 2.19 16.21
C THR A 1016 25.00 3.22 15.22
N GLY A 1017 23.67 3.39 15.15
CA GLY A 1017 23.04 4.35 14.24
C GLY A 1017 23.38 5.81 14.57
N VAL A 1018 23.51 6.16 15.86
CA VAL A 1018 24.02 7.48 16.31
C VAL A 1018 25.44 7.71 15.80
N LEU A 1019 26.32 6.72 15.94
CA LEU A 1019 27.71 6.84 15.53
C LEU A 1019 27.87 6.81 14.00
N ALA A 1020 26.98 6.12 13.28
CA ALA A 1020 26.90 6.18 11.82
C ALA A 1020 26.46 7.58 11.34
N ALA A 1021 25.41 8.16 11.95
CA ALA A 1021 24.99 9.53 11.65
C ALA A 1021 26.11 10.55 11.95
N LEU A 1022 26.86 10.37 13.05
CA LEU A 1022 28.02 11.20 13.39
C LEU A 1022 29.15 11.05 12.37
N TYR A 1023 29.44 9.83 11.90
CA TYR A 1023 30.42 9.57 10.85
C TYR A 1023 30.04 10.27 9.54
N CYS A 1024 28.78 10.13 9.11
CA CYS A 1024 28.26 10.78 7.91
C CYS A 1024 28.29 12.31 8.05
N HIS A 1025 27.98 12.87 9.22
CA HIS A 1025 28.10 14.31 9.49
C HIS A 1025 29.57 14.80 9.39
N ALA A 1026 30.51 14.08 10.02
CA ALA A 1026 31.93 14.46 10.03
C ALA A 1026 32.61 14.35 8.66
N THR A 1027 32.12 13.46 7.77
CA THR A 1027 32.69 13.21 6.44
C THR A 1027 31.99 13.93 5.29
N ALA A 1028 30.79 14.49 5.50
CA ALA A 1028 30.03 15.18 4.47
C ALA A 1028 30.75 16.40 3.86
N THR A 1029 30.44 16.69 2.59
CA THR A 1029 30.90 17.90 1.91
C THR A 1029 29.95 19.07 2.16
N ALA A 1030 30.46 20.31 2.09
CA ALA A 1030 29.66 21.51 2.37
C ALA A 1030 28.45 21.71 1.42
N ALA A 1031 28.43 21.05 0.25
CA ALA A 1031 27.31 21.07 -0.70
C ALA A 1031 26.23 20.01 -0.40
N THR A 1032 26.53 19.00 0.42
CA THR A 1032 25.67 17.83 0.66
C THR A 1032 25.35 17.59 2.15
N ALA A 1033 25.94 18.35 3.07
CA ALA A 1033 25.75 18.19 4.51
C ALA A 1033 24.29 18.46 4.95
N PRO A 1034 23.56 17.47 5.52
CA PRO A 1034 22.21 17.67 6.02
C PRO A 1034 22.21 18.46 7.34
N ARG A 1035 21.13 19.22 7.58
CA ARG A 1035 20.93 20.07 8.78
C ARG A 1035 20.40 19.26 9.99
N GLY A 1036 21.05 18.14 10.27
CA GLY A 1036 20.67 17.19 11.33
C GLY A 1036 20.25 15.83 10.80
N TRP A 1037 20.28 14.84 11.69
CA TRP A 1037 20.02 13.44 11.40
C TRP A 1037 18.94 12.88 12.31
N ARG A 1038 18.25 11.85 11.82
CA ARG A 1038 17.29 11.06 12.56
C ARG A 1038 17.69 9.60 12.48
N VAL A 1039 17.73 8.93 13.62
CA VAL A 1039 17.99 7.50 13.76
C VAL A 1039 16.74 6.89 14.41
N ASP A 1040 16.15 5.88 13.80
CA ASP A 1040 15.04 5.13 14.39
C ASP A 1040 15.42 3.66 14.53
N VAL A 1041 15.26 3.12 15.74
CA VAL A 1041 15.35 1.68 16.03
C VAL A 1041 14.07 1.23 16.71
N SER A 1042 13.68 -0.03 16.51
CA SER A 1042 12.52 -0.58 17.20
C SER A 1042 12.65 -2.04 17.58
N LEU A 1043 12.03 -2.40 18.71
CA LEU A 1043 12.01 -3.77 19.23
C LEU A 1043 11.41 -4.75 18.22
N ALA A 1044 10.36 -4.35 17.51
CA ALA A 1044 9.75 -5.17 16.45
C ALA A 1044 10.64 -5.27 15.19
N GLY A 1045 11.47 -4.26 14.90
CA GLY A 1045 12.51 -4.35 13.87
C GLY A 1045 13.63 -5.32 14.25
N VAL A 1046 14.10 -5.26 15.50
CA VAL A 1046 15.06 -6.22 16.05
C VAL A 1046 14.50 -7.64 16.08
N MET A 1047 13.24 -7.83 16.46
CA MET A 1047 12.54 -9.11 16.38
C MET A 1047 12.51 -9.65 14.95
N LYS A 1048 12.12 -8.81 13.98
CA LYS A 1048 12.03 -9.21 12.57
C LYS A 1048 13.40 -9.59 12.02
N TYR A 1049 14.46 -8.89 12.44
CA TYR A 1049 15.83 -9.24 12.11
C TYR A 1049 16.28 -10.55 12.78
N LEU A 1050 16.07 -10.72 14.09
CA LEU A 1050 16.38 -11.96 14.82
C LEU A 1050 15.67 -13.19 14.24
N ARG A 1051 14.37 -13.08 13.94
CA ARG A 1051 13.60 -14.13 13.25
C ARG A 1051 14.23 -14.51 11.91
N SER A 1052 14.76 -13.52 11.17
CA SER A 1052 15.39 -13.78 9.87
C SER A 1052 16.73 -14.53 9.97
N LEU A 1053 17.40 -14.55 11.14
CA LEU A 1053 18.61 -15.34 11.35
C LEU A 1053 18.35 -16.85 11.46
N SER A 1054 17.08 -17.28 11.42
CA SER A 1054 16.59 -18.63 11.73
C SER A 1054 16.80 -19.07 13.19
N GLN A 1055 16.22 -20.23 13.52
CA GLN A 1055 16.26 -20.86 14.84
C GLN A 1055 17.09 -22.16 14.78
N TYR A 1056 17.64 -22.58 15.92
CA TYR A 1056 18.30 -23.88 16.07
C TYR A 1056 17.28 -25.02 15.89
N PRO A 1057 17.63 -26.13 15.22
CA PRO A 1057 16.68 -27.18 14.88
C PRO A 1057 16.17 -27.94 16.11
N GLY A 1058 14.85 -27.99 16.28
CA GLY A 1058 14.20 -28.67 17.40
C GLY A 1058 14.63 -28.11 18.76
N ALA A 1059 14.85 -28.99 19.74
CA ALA A 1059 15.21 -28.59 21.10
C ALA A 1059 16.70 -28.24 21.28
N THR A 1060 17.55 -28.37 20.24
CA THR A 1060 19.01 -28.19 20.37
C THR A 1060 19.40 -26.79 20.88
N GLY A 1061 18.60 -25.76 20.57
CA GLY A 1061 18.77 -24.39 21.07
C GLY A 1061 18.81 -24.27 22.61
N PHE A 1062 18.19 -25.21 23.33
CA PHE A 1062 18.09 -25.20 24.78
C PHE A 1062 19.22 -25.98 25.49
N GLU A 1063 20.15 -26.60 24.75
CA GLU A 1063 21.24 -27.44 25.28
C GLU A 1063 22.45 -26.63 25.81
N SER A 1064 22.25 -25.36 26.18
CA SER A 1064 23.32 -24.44 26.61
C SER A 1064 23.15 -23.95 28.05
N HIS A 1065 24.26 -23.57 28.67
CA HIS A 1065 24.29 -23.06 30.04
C HIS A 1065 23.75 -21.61 30.11
N ASP A 1066 22.98 -21.28 31.15
CA ASP A 1066 22.51 -19.92 31.40
C ASP A 1066 23.08 -19.31 32.67
N TYR A 1067 23.41 -18.03 32.59
CA TYR A 1067 23.86 -17.22 33.71
C TYR A 1067 22.65 -16.59 34.41
N GLU A 1068 22.05 -17.30 35.36
CA GLU A 1068 20.89 -16.81 36.13
C GLU A 1068 21.27 -15.84 37.27
N LYS A 1069 22.49 -15.95 37.80
CA LYS A 1069 22.94 -15.26 39.01
C LYS A 1069 24.39 -14.80 38.84
N GLN A 1070 24.75 -13.67 39.44
CA GLN A 1070 26.12 -13.12 39.41
C GLN A 1070 27.19 -14.16 39.79
N SER A 1071 26.93 -15.04 40.76
CA SER A 1071 27.89 -16.04 41.23
C SER A 1071 28.29 -17.09 40.18
N GLY A 1072 27.54 -17.21 39.07
CA GLY A 1072 27.91 -18.05 37.93
C GLY A 1072 28.69 -17.31 36.84
N VAL A 1073 28.81 -15.99 36.93
CA VAL A 1073 29.52 -15.17 35.93
C VAL A 1073 31.03 -15.25 36.16
N PRO A 1074 31.85 -15.49 35.12
CA PRO A 1074 33.31 -15.47 35.23
C PRO A 1074 33.84 -14.15 35.83
N PRO A 1075 34.71 -14.18 36.86
CA PRO A 1075 35.18 -12.98 37.56
C PRO A 1075 35.81 -11.91 36.66
N GLU A 1076 36.44 -12.31 35.55
CA GLU A 1076 37.04 -11.42 34.56
C GLU A 1076 36.01 -10.52 33.84
N PHE A 1077 34.76 -10.98 33.73
CA PHE A 1077 33.63 -10.23 33.16
C PHE A 1077 32.99 -9.28 34.17
N LEU A 1078 33.42 -9.29 35.44
CA LEU A 1078 32.89 -8.43 36.50
C LEU A 1078 33.86 -7.29 36.84
N GLU A 1079 33.32 -6.17 37.32
CA GLU A 1079 34.04 -5.15 38.05
C GLU A 1079 33.29 -4.81 39.35
N THR A 1080 34.03 -4.43 40.39
CA THR A 1080 33.48 -3.89 41.63
C THR A 1080 33.90 -2.43 41.76
N ARG A 1081 32.93 -1.53 41.98
CA ARG A 1081 33.15 -0.08 42.20
C ARG A 1081 32.15 0.45 43.20
N ASP A 1082 32.55 1.46 43.96
CA ASP A 1082 31.64 2.16 44.87
C ASP A 1082 30.68 3.10 44.12
N THR A 1083 29.47 3.23 44.63
CA THR A 1083 28.36 3.96 44.02
C THR A 1083 27.65 4.82 45.05
N GLY A 1084 26.72 5.68 44.63
CA GLY A 1084 25.82 6.41 45.52
C GLY A 1084 24.82 5.52 46.30
N PHE A 1085 24.91 4.18 46.16
CA PHE A 1085 24.01 3.19 46.76
C PHE A 1085 24.74 2.06 47.51
N GLY A 1086 26.06 2.17 47.71
CA GLY A 1086 26.90 1.10 48.27
C GLY A 1086 27.89 0.54 47.24
N SER A 1087 28.56 -0.56 47.59
CA SER A 1087 29.56 -1.18 46.73
C SER A 1087 28.87 -2.08 45.68
N MET A 1088 29.08 -1.81 44.41
CA MET A 1088 28.42 -2.49 43.30
C MET A 1088 29.39 -3.41 42.57
N THR A 1089 29.07 -4.71 42.51
CA THR A 1089 29.71 -5.64 41.57
C THR A 1089 28.80 -5.81 40.36
N ALA A 1090 29.29 -5.59 39.15
CA ALA A 1090 28.49 -5.59 37.93
C ALA A 1090 29.27 -6.07 36.70
N VAL A 1091 28.55 -6.46 35.65
CA VAL A 1091 29.14 -6.91 34.38
C VAL A 1091 29.88 -5.75 33.69
N ARG A 1092 31.08 -6.00 33.17
CA ARG A 1092 31.86 -5.06 32.34
C ARG A 1092 31.24 -4.94 30.95
N HIS A 1093 31.58 -3.88 30.21
CA HIS A 1093 31.21 -3.81 28.81
C HIS A 1093 31.93 -4.93 28.02
N ALA A 1094 31.20 -5.70 27.22
CA ALA A 1094 31.76 -6.91 26.60
C ALA A 1094 32.82 -6.64 25.51
N ALA A 1095 32.80 -5.44 24.90
CA ALA A 1095 33.78 -5.04 23.90
C ALA A 1095 35.01 -4.35 24.50
N SER A 1096 36.20 -4.71 24.01
CA SER A 1096 37.43 -3.92 24.18
C SER A 1096 37.91 -3.37 22.83
N VAL A 1097 38.63 -2.24 22.87
CA VAL A 1097 39.16 -1.53 21.69
C VAL A 1097 40.66 -1.31 21.90
N GLU A 1098 41.48 -1.73 20.94
CA GLU A 1098 42.95 -1.66 21.04
C GLU A 1098 43.44 -0.22 21.29
N GLY A 1099 44.30 -0.03 22.29
CA GLY A 1099 44.82 1.28 22.66
C GLY A 1099 43.81 2.27 23.24
N CYS A 1100 42.55 1.86 23.48
CA CYS A 1100 41.50 2.72 24.03
C CYS A 1100 40.92 2.17 25.33
N GLU A 1101 40.58 3.06 26.26
CA GLU A 1101 39.83 2.75 27.48
C GLU A 1101 38.34 2.57 27.14
N VAL A 1102 37.78 1.42 27.56
CA VAL A 1102 36.34 1.11 27.47
C VAL A 1102 35.84 0.71 28.84
N GLY A 1103 34.74 1.32 29.28
CA GLY A 1103 34.13 1.13 30.59
C GLY A 1103 33.63 2.43 31.21
N TRP A 1104 32.93 2.33 32.34
CA TRP A 1104 32.25 3.45 32.98
C TRP A 1104 33.10 4.04 34.11
N GLN A 1105 33.42 5.33 34.02
CA GLN A 1105 34.14 6.03 35.10
C GLN A 1105 33.17 6.67 36.12
N LEU A 1106 32.02 7.18 35.66
CA LEU A 1106 30.95 7.67 36.52
C LEU A 1106 30.08 6.49 36.97
N MET A 1107 29.85 6.38 38.26
CA MET A 1107 29.02 5.33 38.86
C MET A 1107 27.65 5.88 39.29
N PRO A 1108 26.61 5.04 39.31
CA PRO A 1108 25.23 5.47 39.55
C PRO A 1108 25.08 6.08 40.95
N LYS A 1109 24.22 7.10 41.04
CA LYS A 1109 23.83 7.78 42.28
C LYS A 1109 22.34 8.16 42.22
N PRO A 1110 21.71 8.63 43.32
CA PRO A 1110 20.29 8.99 43.32
C PRO A 1110 19.91 9.93 42.17
N LEU A 1111 18.76 9.68 41.53
CA LEU A 1111 18.31 10.47 40.38
C LEU A 1111 18.21 11.95 40.72
N GLY A 1112 18.84 12.82 39.92
CA GLY A 1112 18.86 14.27 40.17
C GLY A 1112 20.03 14.74 41.03
N SER A 1113 21.05 13.90 41.28
CA SER A 1113 22.27 14.28 42.03
C SER A 1113 23.33 15.00 41.18
N ASP A 1114 23.04 15.37 39.93
CA ASP A 1114 23.92 16.12 39.03
C ASP A 1114 23.27 17.45 38.62
N GLU A 1115 24.10 18.45 38.30
CA GLU A 1115 23.64 19.68 37.64
C GLU A 1115 23.53 19.49 36.10
N PRO A 1116 22.55 20.16 35.44
CA PRO A 1116 22.33 20.12 34.00
C PRO A 1116 23.32 21.02 33.23
N GLU A 1117 24.61 20.73 33.36
CA GLU A 1117 25.73 21.43 32.72
C GLU A 1117 26.70 20.41 32.10
N TRP A 1118 27.49 20.78 31.08
CA TRP A 1118 28.45 19.87 30.41
C TRP A 1118 29.79 19.76 31.16
N LEU A 1119 30.49 18.62 31.01
CA LEU A 1119 31.87 18.42 31.47
C LEU A 1119 32.93 19.13 30.59
#